data_AF-A0AAN7VVX0-F1
#
_entry.id   AF-A0AAN7VVX0-F1
#
_cell.length_a   1.000
_cell.length_b   1.000
_cell.length_c   1.000
_cell.angle_alpha   90.00
_cell.angle_beta   90.00
_cell.angle_gamma   90.00
#
_symmetry.space_group_name_H-M   'P 1'
#
loop_
_entity.id
_entity.type
_entity.pdbx_description
1 polymer ?
#
loop_
_entity_poly.entity_id
_entity_poly.type
_entity_poly.pdbx_seq_one_letter_code
_entity_poly.pdbx_strand_id
1 'polypeptide(L)'
;MEIMEDGNLMDKVHILLQRDLEYYKSKQSVLQETICPGIVGGRLDFPRFATFASVKLVLWWEDEFVAGFRKNSGLIPKSIQNSNVDETLEAGGPIVKKSDPEKFVISVGKSSEQLLDHLHILTQEALDHADLTVLMGALGAAALIKNSLWFYIQQCPIKQGYLNPLQSMYKQFQEMAEALAERLLDMHCRLISLYILQDAESLDWENDKPFFESERGSYVIQMWWTYMQGTKEDLWNSVPPKMAQMVLAGMLNESLTILAVRYMQAKPSELRNKLLAVDISNLLLCVGQLLPCICNCADEIIGLSLNSQSKIIRDIHAKCQELFFCLLLRGIPLDILYKVTFPSIDETFPSFYFKVFRKGVDNLEIFRSRSSSPSPWVSLALPHILPEYPKGVTSLGDLKDNYAIALEIMGLLAQPQPNWSSLLKVLAMRDGKVMSELLTLSIERSSPTKYAFESNPSLFECSGFLCLGDDSCKTVYSSAALCGPEHYYNVVAALTHVILTFGNNTEIAELLISGMDVNKDWAHCMDRREVWNLNYPPWYSAILNLAKPFLESITSTVISAVQTGASMYQAMTIVLACFMQLWDSIHDAVPRIAFLIQDILPADITPLGKSALLQILVSALYKELVYKSEENKKSVTFAEESKDEGASVSKSLEHKNSVCSFDGTNSSPEAIALAVSEALCSIDEDDKHTGEIEELLKQAKEALEYNDSQSEGCKRVEQSLQMCEVLVSDLLMTAEGRKSLKIIYHFLSCNSEWLLQRLNVSEEETHFEPNRLTLLSNKLLHTMFHVGYRQFDQLLTGKWQPNWNNFFHIPMGLSVDRVWNQISMRWEFNDANFLNLSSHDAKIVLDLTTVLKQA
;
A
#
# COMPACT_ATOMS: atom_id res chain seq x y z
N MET A 1 23.76 -21.97 -17.06
CA MET A 1 22.52 -22.49 -16.44
C MET A 1 21.47 -22.87 -17.48
N GLU A 2 21.48 -22.30 -18.69
CA GLU A 2 20.59 -22.76 -19.77
C GLU A 2 20.87 -24.21 -20.18
N ILE A 3 19.80 -25.02 -20.20
CA ILE A 3 19.80 -26.41 -20.64
C ILE A 3 19.14 -26.41 -22.02
N MET A 4 19.70 -27.15 -22.99
CA MET A 4 19.06 -27.30 -24.30
C MET A 4 17.62 -27.80 -24.15
N GLU A 5 16.68 -27.16 -24.83
CA GLU A 5 15.23 -27.32 -24.63
C GLU A 5 14.67 -28.68 -25.11
N ASP A 6 15.50 -29.52 -25.72
CA ASP A 6 15.12 -30.83 -26.25
C ASP A 6 15.51 -31.98 -25.30
N GLY A 7 14.55 -32.40 -24.47
CA GLY A 7 14.68 -33.52 -23.53
C GLY A 7 13.40 -33.80 -22.74
N ASN A 8 13.33 -34.97 -22.09
CA ASN A 8 12.27 -35.35 -21.14
C ASN A 8 12.35 -34.44 -19.89
N LEU A 9 11.21 -33.99 -19.34
CA LEU A 9 11.15 -33.07 -18.20
C LEU A 9 12.00 -33.55 -17.02
N MET A 10 11.93 -34.83 -16.67
CA MET A 10 12.64 -35.38 -15.52
C MET A 10 14.17 -35.31 -15.67
N ASP A 11 14.69 -35.50 -16.89
CA ASP A 11 16.14 -35.42 -17.14
C ASP A 11 16.61 -33.96 -17.04
N LYS A 12 15.79 -33.02 -17.52
CA LYS A 12 16.06 -31.58 -17.40
C LYS A 12 16.10 -31.13 -15.93
N VAL A 13 15.15 -31.60 -15.12
CA VAL A 13 15.09 -31.28 -13.67
C VAL A 13 16.33 -31.79 -12.96
N HIS A 14 16.73 -33.04 -13.20
CA HIS A 14 17.94 -33.59 -12.57
C HIS A 14 19.21 -32.80 -12.94
N ILE A 15 19.38 -32.43 -14.21
CA ILE A 15 20.53 -31.63 -14.67
C ILE A 15 20.50 -30.23 -14.06
N LEU A 16 19.32 -29.61 -13.95
CA LEU A 16 19.15 -28.28 -13.36
C LEU A 16 19.57 -28.26 -11.89
N LEU A 17 19.05 -29.19 -11.09
CA LEU A 17 19.35 -29.27 -9.65
C LEU A 17 20.82 -29.62 -9.40
N GLN A 18 21.40 -30.51 -10.21
CA GLN A 18 22.82 -30.83 -10.12
C GLN A 18 23.69 -29.59 -10.40
N ARG A 19 23.39 -28.82 -11.45
CA ARG A 19 24.12 -27.60 -11.78
C ARG A 19 23.95 -26.50 -10.75
N ASP A 20 22.76 -26.39 -10.17
CA ASP A 20 22.48 -25.44 -9.08
C ASP A 20 23.31 -25.76 -7.84
N LEU A 21 23.41 -27.04 -7.47
CA LEU A 21 24.27 -27.49 -6.36
C LEU A 21 25.76 -27.30 -6.65
N GLU A 22 26.22 -27.58 -7.88
CA GLU A 22 27.61 -27.30 -8.29
C GLU A 22 27.92 -25.80 -8.24
N TYR A 23 26.97 -24.96 -8.66
CA TYR A 23 27.10 -23.51 -8.56
C TYR A 23 27.23 -23.08 -7.09
N TYR A 24 26.33 -23.55 -6.21
CA TYR A 24 26.39 -23.28 -4.78
C TYR A 24 27.73 -23.69 -4.18
N LYS A 25 28.21 -24.91 -4.43
CA LYS A 25 29.50 -25.39 -3.93
C LYS A 25 30.68 -24.52 -4.39
N SER A 26 30.62 -23.98 -5.61
CA SER A 26 31.68 -23.13 -6.17
C SER A 26 31.66 -21.68 -5.68
N LYS A 27 30.48 -21.11 -5.45
CA LYS A 27 30.28 -19.66 -5.24
C LYS A 27 29.62 -19.29 -3.92
N GLN A 28 29.20 -20.27 -3.12
CA GLN A 28 28.50 -20.08 -1.84
C GLN A 28 27.33 -19.10 -1.98
N SER A 29 26.56 -19.25 -3.06
CA SER A 29 25.39 -18.42 -3.35
C SER A 29 24.47 -19.18 -4.29
N VAL A 30 23.17 -18.90 -4.20
CA VAL A 30 22.16 -19.46 -5.11
C VAL A 30 21.73 -18.36 -6.08
N LEU A 31 21.55 -18.72 -7.35
CA LEU A 31 21.04 -17.77 -8.35
C LEU A 31 19.58 -17.46 -8.05
N GLN A 32 19.24 -16.19 -8.01
CA GLN A 32 17.90 -15.70 -7.73
C GLN A 32 17.35 -14.97 -8.96
N GLU A 33 16.05 -15.13 -9.22
CA GLU A 33 15.33 -14.37 -10.24
C GLU A 33 14.27 -13.48 -9.57
N THR A 34 14.04 -12.31 -10.16
CA THR A 34 13.03 -11.35 -9.70
C THR A 34 11.65 -11.76 -10.16
N ILE A 35 10.70 -11.78 -9.23
CA ILE A 35 9.28 -11.91 -9.54
C ILE A 35 8.70 -10.50 -9.75
N CYS A 36 7.76 -10.38 -10.68
CA CYS A 36 7.08 -9.13 -10.99
C CYS A 36 6.54 -8.46 -9.71
N PRO A 37 6.93 -7.20 -9.40
CA PRO A 37 6.44 -6.47 -8.23
C PRO A 37 4.91 -6.34 -8.17
N GLY A 38 4.24 -6.42 -9.33
CA GLY A 38 2.77 -6.37 -9.41
C GLY A 38 2.05 -7.61 -8.86
N ILE A 39 2.76 -8.73 -8.63
CA ILE A 39 2.20 -10.01 -8.15
C ILE A 39 2.65 -10.34 -6.73
N VAL A 40 3.71 -9.69 -6.25
CA VAL A 40 4.28 -9.90 -4.92
C VAL A 40 3.19 -9.79 -3.84
N GLY A 41 3.18 -10.76 -2.93
CA GLY A 41 2.26 -10.88 -1.82
C GLY A 41 0.84 -11.31 -2.19
N GLY A 42 -0.17 -10.55 -1.76
CA GLY A 42 -1.58 -10.92 -1.89
C GLY A 42 -2.02 -12.12 -1.03
N ARG A 43 -3.11 -12.81 -1.42
CA ARG A 43 -3.68 -13.94 -0.65
C ARG A 43 -2.74 -15.13 -0.55
N LEU A 44 -2.01 -15.42 -1.64
CA LEU A 44 -1.06 -16.54 -1.72
C LEU A 44 0.34 -16.17 -1.19
N ASP A 45 0.57 -14.88 -0.88
CA ASP A 45 1.82 -14.34 -0.38
C ASP A 45 3.02 -14.69 -1.29
N PHE A 46 2.99 -14.19 -2.53
CA PHE A 46 4.09 -14.41 -3.48
C PHE A 46 5.39 -13.72 -3.02
N PRO A 47 6.55 -14.38 -3.19
CA PRO A 47 7.84 -13.78 -2.85
C PRO A 47 8.27 -12.73 -3.89
N ARG A 48 9.26 -11.91 -3.53
CA ARG A 48 9.92 -10.96 -4.46
C ARG A 48 11.02 -11.62 -5.28
N PHE A 49 11.74 -12.56 -4.69
CA PHE A 49 12.75 -13.36 -5.36
C PHE A 49 12.50 -14.84 -5.10
N ALA A 50 12.86 -15.67 -6.07
CA ALA A 50 12.89 -17.12 -5.92
C ALA A 50 14.17 -17.67 -6.56
N THR A 51 14.55 -18.90 -6.21
CA THR A 51 15.73 -19.51 -6.84
C THR A 51 15.48 -19.72 -8.33
N PHE A 52 16.51 -19.50 -9.13
CA PHE A 52 16.48 -19.73 -10.58
C PHE A 52 15.94 -21.12 -10.92
N ALA A 53 16.35 -22.14 -10.15
CA ALA A 53 15.88 -23.51 -10.33
C ALA A 53 14.35 -23.63 -10.19
N SER A 54 13.76 -22.98 -9.17
CA SER A 54 12.31 -22.99 -8.96
C SER A 54 11.54 -22.26 -10.07
N VAL A 55 12.04 -21.12 -10.55
CA VAL A 55 11.39 -20.37 -11.64
C VAL A 55 11.40 -21.14 -12.95
N LYS A 56 12.54 -21.73 -13.33
CA LYS A 56 12.62 -22.57 -14.54
C LYS A 56 11.73 -23.81 -14.47
N LEU A 57 11.62 -24.40 -13.29
CA LEU A 57 10.77 -25.56 -13.08
C LEU A 57 9.29 -25.20 -13.21
N VAL A 58 8.85 -24.04 -12.71
CA VAL A 58 7.47 -23.54 -12.95
C VAL A 58 7.22 -23.25 -14.43
N LEU A 59 8.17 -22.66 -15.16
CA LEU A 59 8.03 -22.45 -16.61
C LEU A 59 7.81 -23.76 -17.36
N TRP A 60 8.59 -24.80 -17.04
CA TRP A 60 8.40 -26.11 -17.66
C TRP A 60 7.09 -26.79 -17.25
N TRP A 61 6.60 -26.56 -16.03
CA TRP A 61 5.29 -27.04 -15.60
C TRP A 61 4.15 -26.37 -16.36
N GLU A 62 4.23 -25.07 -16.62
CA GLU A 62 3.25 -24.36 -17.45
C GLU A 62 3.22 -24.90 -18.87
N ASP A 63 4.39 -25.12 -19.50
CA ASP A 63 4.48 -25.71 -20.83
C ASP A 63 3.80 -27.10 -20.89
N GLU A 64 4.03 -27.94 -19.88
CA GLU A 64 3.42 -29.26 -19.77
C GLU A 64 1.91 -29.19 -19.47
N PHE A 65 1.45 -28.19 -18.71
CA PHE A 65 0.03 -27.95 -18.43
C PHE A 65 -0.71 -27.54 -19.72
N VAL A 66 -0.15 -26.59 -20.47
CA VAL A 66 -0.72 -26.14 -21.76
C VAL A 66 -0.73 -27.28 -22.77
N ALA A 67 0.35 -28.07 -22.83
CA ALA A 67 0.43 -29.25 -23.70
C ALA A 67 -0.63 -30.33 -23.34
N GLY A 68 -0.94 -30.49 -22.05
CA GLY A 68 -1.83 -31.55 -21.57
C GLY A 68 -3.31 -31.19 -21.57
N PHE A 69 -3.65 -29.95 -21.18
CA PHE A 69 -5.03 -29.50 -21.01
C PHE A 69 -5.51 -28.57 -22.13
N ARG A 70 -4.61 -28.10 -23.01
CA ARG A 70 -4.89 -27.13 -24.09
C ARG A 70 -5.58 -25.86 -23.58
N LYS A 71 -5.30 -25.51 -22.33
CA LYS A 71 -5.80 -24.32 -21.64
C LYS A 71 -4.68 -23.77 -20.77
N ASN A 72 -4.71 -22.47 -20.54
CA ASN A 72 -3.78 -21.83 -19.62
C ASN A 72 -4.21 -22.13 -18.19
N SER A 73 -3.23 -22.33 -17.30
CA SER A 73 -3.45 -22.53 -15.86
C SER A 73 -3.98 -21.30 -15.15
N GLY A 74 -3.88 -20.12 -15.78
CA GLY A 74 -4.14 -18.82 -15.16
C GLY A 74 -2.98 -18.27 -14.33
N LEU A 75 -1.86 -19.00 -14.18
CA LEU A 75 -0.66 -18.52 -13.47
C LEU A 75 0.16 -17.54 -14.31
N ILE A 76 0.37 -17.85 -15.60
CA ILE A 76 1.04 -16.98 -16.58
C ILE A 76 -0.01 -16.50 -17.60
N PRO A 77 -0.41 -15.21 -17.58
CA PRO A 77 -1.44 -14.72 -18.49
C PRO A 77 -0.92 -14.39 -19.89
N LYS A 78 0.40 -14.22 -20.07
CA LYS A 78 1.02 -13.90 -21.37
C LYS A 78 1.92 -15.04 -21.88
N SER A 79 1.33 -15.88 -22.73
CA SER A 79 1.94 -16.58 -23.89
C SER A 79 0.88 -17.61 -24.35
N ILE A 80 0.06 -17.40 -25.39
CA ILE A 80 0.38 -17.17 -26.80
C ILE A 80 -0.84 -16.47 -27.44
N GLN A 81 -0.78 -15.16 -27.70
CA GLN A 81 -1.59 -14.55 -28.76
C GLN A 81 -0.85 -14.75 -30.08
N ASN A 82 -0.85 -15.99 -30.55
CA ASN A 82 -0.92 -16.24 -31.99
C ASN A 82 -2.35 -16.72 -32.24
N SER A 83 -3.27 -15.76 -32.31
CA SER A 83 -4.58 -15.94 -32.95
C SER A 83 -4.37 -16.12 -34.47
N ASN A 84 -3.62 -17.16 -34.83
CA ASN A 84 -3.39 -17.67 -36.19
C ASN A 84 -3.11 -19.20 -36.16
N VAL A 85 -3.43 -19.89 -35.05
CA VAL A 85 -3.30 -21.36 -34.98
C VAL A 85 -4.54 -22.08 -35.52
N ASP A 86 -5.68 -21.40 -35.66
CA ASP A 86 -6.89 -22.02 -36.22
C ASP A 86 -6.95 -22.05 -37.76
N GLU A 87 -6.05 -21.33 -38.48
CA GLU A 87 -6.04 -21.34 -39.96
C GLU A 87 -4.85 -22.07 -40.61
N THR A 88 -3.94 -22.69 -39.83
CA THR A 88 -2.79 -23.44 -40.38
C THR A 88 -2.84 -24.94 -40.12
N LEU A 89 -4.05 -25.51 -40.01
CA LEU A 89 -4.25 -26.96 -39.82
C LEU A 89 -4.15 -27.81 -41.11
N GLU A 90 -3.87 -27.22 -42.28
CA GLU A 90 -3.75 -27.99 -43.53
C GLU A 90 -2.34 -28.09 -44.14
N ALA A 91 -1.31 -27.45 -43.58
CA ALA A 91 0.05 -27.65 -44.08
C ALA A 91 1.14 -27.38 -43.03
N GLY A 92 1.55 -28.43 -42.31
CA GLY A 92 2.87 -28.52 -41.67
C GLY A 92 3.24 -27.44 -40.66
N GLY A 93 2.59 -27.43 -39.49
CA GLY A 93 3.01 -26.67 -38.30
C GLY A 93 3.84 -27.50 -37.29
N PRO A 94 4.50 -26.85 -36.31
CA PRO A 94 5.48 -27.47 -35.41
C PRO A 94 4.85 -28.56 -34.54
N ILE A 95 5.65 -29.59 -34.21
CA ILE A 95 5.23 -30.77 -33.44
C ILE A 95 4.79 -30.34 -32.03
N VAL A 96 3.49 -30.13 -31.82
CA VAL A 96 2.93 -29.90 -30.49
C VAL A 96 3.05 -31.21 -29.70
N LYS A 97 3.92 -31.24 -28.68
CA LYS A 97 4.05 -32.37 -27.74
C LYS A 97 2.67 -32.66 -27.12
N LYS A 98 2.13 -33.85 -27.34
CA LYS A 98 0.91 -34.32 -26.66
C LYS A 98 1.32 -34.92 -25.31
N SER A 99 1.19 -34.17 -24.21
CA SER A 99 1.28 -34.72 -22.87
C SER A 99 -0.10 -35.22 -22.42
N ASP A 100 -0.17 -36.31 -21.66
CA ASP A 100 -1.44 -36.79 -21.10
C ASP A 100 -1.69 -36.11 -19.74
N PRO A 101 -2.93 -35.71 -19.40
CA PRO A 101 -3.24 -35.09 -18.11
C PRO A 101 -2.77 -35.88 -16.88
N GLU A 102 -2.79 -37.22 -16.93
CA GLU A 102 -2.29 -38.07 -15.84
C GLU A 102 -0.76 -38.07 -15.76
N LYS A 103 -0.07 -38.00 -16.90
CA LYS A 103 1.39 -37.87 -16.96
C LYS A 103 1.84 -36.53 -16.41
N PHE A 104 1.08 -35.45 -16.63
CA PHE A 104 1.33 -34.14 -16.02
C PHE A 104 1.37 -34.25 -14.49
N VAL A 105 0.31 -34.79 -13.87
CA VAL A 105 0.22 -34.92 -12.40
C VAL A 105 1.39 -35.70 -11.82
N ILE A 106 1.77 -36.82 -12.46
CA ILE A 106 2.88 -37.66 -12.01
C ILE A 106 4.22 -36.94 -12.17
N SER A 107 4.45 -36.29 -13.31
CA SER A 107 5.70 -35.59 -13.61
C SER A 107 5.92 -34.37 -12.73
N VAL A 108 4.87 -33.56 -12.52
CA VAL A 108 4.91 -32.41 -11.60
C VAL A 108 5.13 -32.89 -10.16
N GLY A 109 4.41 -33.93 -9.72
CA GLY A 109 4.60 -34.51 -8.40
C GLY A 109 6.05 -34.95 -8.16
N LYS A 110 6.62 -35.76 -9.06
CA LYS A 110 8.00 -36.25 -8.93
C LYS A 110 9.06 -35.16 -9.05
N SER A 111 8.88 -34.20 -9.96
CA SER A 111 9.83 -33.08 -10.09
C SER A 111 9.77 -32.14 -8.89
N SER A 112 8.59 -31.96 -8.29
CA SER A 112 8.43 -31.19 -7.05
C SER A 112 9.10 -31.88 -5.86
N GLU A 113 9.02 -33.21 -5.76
CA GLU A 113 9.71 -34.00 -4.73
C GLU A 113 11.24 -33.87 -4.84
N GLN A 114 11.80 -33.96 -6.06
CA GLN A 114 13.24 -33.75 -6.27
C GLN A 114 13.71 -32.34 -5.90
N LEU A 115 12.90 -31.31 -6.20
CA LEU A 115 13.20 -29.95 -5.79
C LEU A 115 13.12 -29.79 -4.27
N LEU A 116 12.16 -30.44 -3.61
CA LEU A 116 12.04 -30.42 -2.16
C LEU A 116 13.28 -31.02 -1.48
N ASP A 117 13.75 -32.19 -1.95
CA ASP A 117 14.98 -32.82 -1.48
C ASP A 117 16.20 -31.89 -1.66
N HIS A 118 16.31 -31.24 -2.83
CA HIS A 118 17.36 -30.26 -3.10
C HIS A 118 17.30 -29.06 -2.15
N LEU A 119 16.11 -28.52 -1.89
CA LEU A 119 15.93 -27.41 -0.94
C LEU A 119 16.29 -27.85 0.49
N HIS A 120 16.00 -29.08 0.89
CA HIS A 120 16.44 -29.60 2.20
C HIS A 120 17.96 -29.62 2.33
N ILE A 121 18.68 -30.06 1.29
CA ILE A 121 20.16 -30.04 1.27
C ILE A 121 20.68 -28.61 1.38
N LEU A 122 20.20 -27.70 0.53
CA LEU A 122 20.61 -26.30 0.55
C LEU A 122 20.32 -25.62 1.89
N THR A 123 19.17 -25.92 2.50
CA THR A 123 18.79 -25.37 3.80
C THR A 123 19.74 -25.84 4.89
N GLN A 124 20.09 -27.14 4.90
CA GLN A 124 21.03 -27.68 5.87
C GLN A 124 22.43 -27.04 5.73
N GLU A 125 22.93 -26.94 4.49
CA GLU A 125 24.22 -26.29 4.20
C GLU A 125 24.20 -24.80 4.59
N ALA A 126 23.10 -24.09 4.32
CA ALA A 126 22.93 -22.70 4.71
C ALA A 126 22.92 -22.51 6.24
N LEU A 127 22.30 -23.42 6.98
CA LEU A 127 22.30 -23.38 8.45
C LEU A 127 23.69 -23.68 9.04
N ASP A 128 24.44 -24.62 8.46
CA ASP A 128 25.79 -24.95 8.91
C ASP A 128 26.78 -23.80 8.66
N HIS A 129 26.56 -23.01 7.60
CA HIS A 129 27.37 -21.84 7.24
C HIS A 129 26.81 -20.49 7.70
N ALA A 130 25.62 -20.47 8.32
CA ALA A 130 24.88 -19.27 8.68
C ALA A 130 24.65 -18.29 7.52
N ASP A 131 24.32 -18.82 6.34
CA ASP A 131 24.05 -18.03 5.13
C ASP A 131 22.56 -17.64 5.04
N LEU A 132 22.26 -16.43 5.47
CA LEU A 132 20.92 -15.86 5.42
C LEU A 132 20.40 -15.68 3.98
N THR A 133 21.29 -15.41 3.03
CA THR A 133 20.88 -15.11 1.64
C THR A 133 20.34 -16.36 0.94
N VAL A 134 20.98 -17.50 1.20
CA VAL A 134 20.57 -18.80 0.68
C VAL A 134 19.28 -19.25 1.36
N LEU A 135 19.16 -19.04 2.67
CA LEU A 135 17.95 -19.35 3.43
C LEU A 135 16.73 -18.56 2.93
N MET A 136 16.90 -17.25 2.68
CA MET A 136 15.86 -16.40 2.07
C MET A 136 15.50 -16.85 0.65
N GLY A 137 16.49 -17.22 -0.17
CA GLY A 137 16.27 -17.75 -1.51
C GLY A 137 15.48 -19.07 -1.50
N ALA A 138 15.84 -20.00 -0.61
CA ALA A 138 15.14 -21.27 -0.42
C ALA A 138 13.69 -21.06 0.04
N LEU A 139 13.45 -20.10 0.94
CA LEU A 139 12.10 -19.70 1.36
C LEU A 139 11.28 -19.14 0.20
N GLY A 140 11.88 -18.28 -0.64
CA GLY A 140 11.26 -17.78 -1.87
C GLY A 140 10.90 -18.89 -2.85
N ALA A 141 11.79 -19.87 -3.03
CA ALA A 141 11.51 -21.04 -3.87
C ALA A 141 10.34 -21.87 -3.33
N ALA A 142 10.34 -22.19 -2.03
CA ALA A 142 9.26 -22.96 -1.40
C ALA A 142 7.90 -22.25 -1.52
N ALA A 143 7.88 -20.93 -1.31
CA ALA A 143 6.66 -20.12 -1.44
C ALA A 143 6.16 -20.06 -2.89
N LEU A 144 7.05 -19.89 -3.88
CA LEU A 144 6.68 -19.88 -5.29
C LEU A 144 6.05 -21.22 -5.72
N ILE A 145 6.70 -22.34 -5.40
CA ILE A 145 6.22 -23.68 -5.78
C ILE A 145 4.89 -24.02 -5.11
N LYS A 146 4.76 -23.71 -3.81
CA LYS A 146 3.49 -23.83 -3.08
C LYS A 146 2.37 -23.09 -3.80
N ASN A 147 2.63 -21.85 -4.25
CA ASN A 147 1.63 -21.03 -4.92
C ASN A 147 1.30 -21.58 -6.32
N SER A 148 2.29 -21.99 -7.11
CA SER A 148 2.07 -22.60 -8.43
C SER A 148 1.25 -23.89 -8.34
N LEU A 149 1.56 -24.77 -7.38
CA LEU A 149 0.79 -26.01 -7.14
C LEU A 149 -0.68 -25.72 -6.79
N TRP A 150 -0.95 -24.64 -6.05
CA TRP A 150 -2.32 -24.24 -5.73
C TRP A 150 -3.14 -23.92 -6.99
N PHE A 151 -2.56 -23.21 -7.97
CA PHE A 151 -3.23 -22.93 -9.25
C PHE A 151 -3.55 -24.22 -10.00
N TYR A 152 -2.60 -25.15 -10.09
CA TYR A 152 -2.84 -26.43 -10.75
C TYR A 152 -3.92 -27.25 -10.06
N ILE A 153 -3.96 -27.29 -8.73
CA ILE A 153 -4.98 -28.02 -7.97
C ILE A 153 -6.38 -27.45 -8.24
N GLN A 154 -6.51 -26.12 -8.39
CA GLN A 154 -7.79 -25.48 -8.65
C GLN A 154 -8.28 -25.63 -10.09
N GLN A 155 -7.37 -25.56 -11.05
CA GLN A 155 -7.72 -25.47 -12.48
C GLN A 155 -7.69 -26.81 -13.21
N CYS A 156 -7.13 -27.87 -12.61
CA CYS A 156 -7.17 -29.21 -13.19
C CYS A 156 -8.60 -29.79 -13.22
N PRO A 157 -9.18 -30.10 -14.40
CA PRO A 157 -10.51 -30.71 -14.53
C PRO A 157 -10.52 -32.22 -14.22
N ILE A 158 -9.64 -32.69 -13.32
CA ILE A 158 -9.48 -34.11 -12.98
C ILE A 158 -10.26 -34.42 -11.69
N LYS A 159 -10.85 -35.62 -11.59
CA LYS A 159 -11.51 -36.09 -10.37
C LYS A 159 -10.56 -35.99 -9.16
N GLN A 160 -11.07 -35.49 -8.02
CA GLN A 160 -10.28 -35.20 -6.81
C GLN A 160 -9.30 -36.30 -6.38
N GLY A 161 -9.64 -37.58 -6.56
CA GLY A 161 -8.77 -38.70 -6.17
C GLY A 161 -7.42 -38.80 -6.90
N TYR A 162 -7.30 -38.25 -8.11
CA TYR A 162 -6.03 -38.25 -8.86
C TYR A 162 -5.15 -37.03 -8.53
N LEU A 163 -5.68 -36.00 -7.86
CA LEU A 163 -4.93 -34.80 -7.46
C LEU A 163 -4.21 -34.96 -6.11
N ASN A 164 -4.42 -36.09 -5.43
CA ASN A 164 -3.80 -36.39 -4.13
C ASN A 164 -2.27 -36.19 -4.11
N PRO A 165 -1.49 -36.57 -5.14
CA PRO A 165 -0.04 -36.32 -5.14
C PRO A 165 0.30 -34.83 -5.08
N LEU A 166 -0.37 -33.99 -5.88
CA LEU A 166 -0.13 -32.54 -5.91
C LEU A 166 -0.57 -31.87 -4.61
N GLN A 167 -1.70 -32.31 -4.03
CA GLN A 167 -2.15 -31.81 -2.73
C GLN A 167 -1.18 -32.17 -1.60
N SER A 168 -0.59 -33.36 -1.65
CA SER A 168 0.45 -33.76 -0.69
C SER A 168 1.69 -32.88 -0.83
N MET A 169 2.15 -32.63 -2.06
CA MET A 169 3.30 -31.76 -2.32
C MET A 169 3.02 -30.31 -1.90
N TYR A 170 1.83 -29.78 -2.17
CA TYR A 170 1.41 -28.47 -1.72
C TYR A 170 1.56 -28.31 -0.19
N LYS A 171 1.11 -29.30 0.58
CA LYS A 171 1.25 -29.31 2.05
C LYS A 171 2.72 -29.37 2.48
N GLN A 172 3.52 -30.21 1.85
CA GLN A 172 4.95 -30.32 2.18
C GLN A 172 5.72 -29.02 1.89
N PHE A 173 5.44 -28.34 0.78
CA PHE A 173 6.03 -27.03 0.50
C PHE A 173 5.53 -25.92 1.43
N GLN A 174 4.28 -26.02 1.90
CA GLN A 174 3.76 -25.13 2.95
C GLN A 174 4.52 -25.34 4.26
N GLU A 175 4.64 -26.58 4.72
CA GLU A 175 5.39 -26.95 5.93
C GLU A 175 6.86 -26.55 5.83
N MET A 176 7.48 -26.73 4.66
CA MET A 176 8.85 -26.30 4.39
C MET A 176 9.00 -24.78 4.49
N ALA A 177 8.09 -24.01 3.90
CA ALA A 177 8.12 -22.55 3.98
C ALA A 177 7.96 -22.04 5.43
N GLU A 178 7.06 -22.64 6.20
CA GLU A 178 6.85 -22.31 7.62
C GLU A 178 8.10 -22.66 8.45
N ALA A 179 8.67 -23.86 8.27
CA ALA A 179 9.89 -24.29 8.95
C ALA A 179 11.10 -23.40 8.62
N LEU A 180 11.26 -23.01 7.35
CA LEU A 180 12.30 -22.09 6.91
C LEU A 180 12.17 -20.71 7.56
N ALA A 181 10.94 -20.19 7.68
CA ALA A 181 10.69 -18.91 8.36
C ALA A 181 11.05 -18.98 9.85
N GLU A 182 10.73 -20.08 10.54
CA GLU A 182 11.14 -20.29 11.94
C GLU A 182 12.66 -20.38 12.09
N ARG A 183 13.35 -21.07 11.18
CA ARG A 183 14.83 -21.15 11.19
C ARG A 183 15.48 -19.78 10.94
N LEU A 184 14.93 -19.01 10.01
CA LEU A 184 15.39 -17.65 9.72
C LEU A 184 15.23 -16.74 10.95
N LEU A 185 14.09 -16.83 11.64
CA LEU A 185 13.84 -16.14 12.90
C LEU A 185 14.87 -16.54 13.97
N ASP A 186 15.10 -17.84 14.19
CA ASP A 186 16.08 -18.32 15.18
C ASP A 186 17.48 -17.78 14.91
N MET A 187 17.92 -17.79 13.64
CA MET A 187 19.22 -17.25 13.26
C MET A 187 19.35 -15.76 13.57
N HIS A 188 18.36 -14.95 13.21
CA HIS A 188 18.37 -13.52 13.54
C HIS A 188 18.35 -13.28 15.06
N CYS A 189 17.55 -14.02 15.83
CA CYS A 189 17.52 -13.93 17.29
C CYS A 189 18.87 -14.31 17.92
N ARG A 190 19.56 -15.33 17.39
CA ARG A 190 20.91 -15.70 17.81
C ARG A 190 21.93 -14.61 17.49
N LEU A 191 21.87 -14.03 16.29
CA LEU A 191 22.76 -12.94 15.91
C LEU A 191 22.59 -11.73 16.84
N ILE A 192 21.34 -11.33 17.10
CA ILE A 192 21.02 -10.23 18.00
C ILE A 192 21.54 -10.53 19.41
N SER A 193 21.19 -11.69 19.96
CA SER A 193 21.52 -12.03 21.35
C SER A 193 23.01 -12.23 21.61
N LEU A 194 23.77 -12.78 20.65
CA LEU A 194 25.18 -13.11 20.84
C LEU A 194 26.15 -12.02 20.39
N TYR A 195 25.80 -11.20 19.40
CA TYR A 195 26.72 -10.22 18.82
C TYR A 195 26.28 -8.78 18.99
N ILE A 196 24.99 -8.50 18.87
CA ILE A 196 24.50 -7.11 18.82
C ILE A 196 24.26 -6.57 20.21
N LEU A 197 23.63 -7.39 21.07
CA LEU A 197 23.29 -6.98 22.42
C LEU A 197 24.43 -7.16 23.42
N GLN A 198 25.65 -7.49 22.97
CA GLN A 198 26.78 -7.80 23.85
C GLN A 198 27.83 -6.70 23.75
N ASP A 199 27.71 -5.67 24.60
CA ASP A 199 28.74 -4.64 24.77
C ASP A 199 29.04 -4.45 26.26
N ALA A 200 30.30 -4.69 26.65
CA ALA A 200 30.68 -4.71 28.06
C ALA A 200 30.56 -3.33 28.72
N GLU A 201 30.93 -2.26 28.01
CA GLU A 201 30.96 -0.91 28.57
C GLU A 201 29.55 -0.31 28.70
N SER A 202 28.66 -0.58 27.75
CA SER A 202 27.26 -0.17 27.81
C SER A 202 26.48 -0.89 28.92
N LEU A 203 26.84 -2.14 29.24
CA LEU A 203 26.14 -2.97 30.21
C LEU A 203 26.71 -2.86 31.64
N ASP A 204 27.79 -2.11 31.84
CA ASP A 204 28.39 -1.82 33.14
C ASP A 204 27.64 -0.67 33.85
N TRP A 205 26.49 -1.01 34.43
CA TRP A 205 25.60 -0.05 35.11
C TRP A 205 26.19 0.50 36.41
N GLU A 206 27.06 -0.26 37.08
CA GLU A 206 27.60 0.07 38.41
C GLU A 206 28.89 0.92 38.32
N ASN A 207 29.37 1.23 37.11
CA ASN A 207 30.62 1.97 36.91
C ASN A 207 30.57 3.38 37.54
N ASP A 208 31.67 3.75 38.20
CA ASP A 208 31.87 5.08 38.80
C ASP A 208 32.25 6.18 37.79
N LYS A 209 32.17 5.91 36.48
CA LYS A 209 32.40 6.90 35.42
C LYS A 209 31.15 7.07 34.55
N PRO A 210 30.84 8.30 34.11
CA PRO A 210 29.76 8.52 33.16
C PRO A 210 30.09 7.83 31.84
N PHE A 211 29.08 7.27 31.19
CA PHE A 211 29.24 6.70 29.85
C PHE A 211 29.47 7.83 28.85
N PHE A 212 30.65 7.89 28.23
CA PHE A 212 31.03 8.93 27.26
C PHE A 212 30.60 10.34 27.70
N GLU A 213 30.96 10.71 28.92
CA GLU A 213 30.68 12.05 29.49
C GLU A 213 29.19 12.43 29.51
N SER A 214 28.28 11.45 29.44
CA SER A 214 26.82 11.65 29.30
C SER A 214 26.40 12.38 28.02
N GLU A 215 27.19 12.29 26.95
CA GLU A 215 26.86 12.89 25.66
C GLU A 215 26.05 11.96 24.75
N ARG A 216 26.04 10.64 25.04
CA ARG A 216 25.39 9.64 24.18
C ARG A 216 24.73 8.49 24.94
N GLY A 217 23.75 7.87 24.29
CA GLY A 217 23.17 6.59 24.70
C GLY A 217 24.07 5.41 24.33
N SER A 218 23.68 4.21 24.78
CA SER A 218 24.49 3.00 24.61
C SER A 218 24.62 2.54 23.15
N TYR A 219 25.75 1.88 22.85
CA TYR A 219 25.93 1.22 21.56
C TYR A 219 24.94 0.07 21.37
N VAL A 220 24.52 -0.59 22.45
CA VAL A 220 23.59 -1.72 22.40
C VAL A 220 22.28 -1.34 21.72
N ILE A 221 21.63 -0.25 22.15
CA ILE A 221 20.36 0.18 21.56
C ILE A 221 20.56 0.74 20.16
N GLN A 222 21.65 1.48 19.93
CA GLN A 222 21.96 2.05 18.62
C GLN A 222 22.20 0.97 17.55
N MET A 223 23.01 -0.05 17.89
CA MET A 223 23.31 -1.18 17.01
C MET A 223 22.09 -2.06 16.81
N TRP A 224 21.30 -2.32 17.86
CA TRP A 224 20.04 -3.05 17.76
C TRP A 224 19.06 -2.36 16.80
N TRP A 225 18.86 -1.05 16.94
CA TRP A 225 18.00 -0.27 16.04
C TRP A 225 18.46 -0.34 14.58
N THR A 226 19.76 -0.11 14.36
CA THR A 226 20.34 -0.14 13.00
C THR A 226 20.15 -1.52 12.36
N TYR A 227 20.36 -2.59 13.14
CA TYR A 227 20.17 -3.96 12.66
C TYR A 227 18.70 -4.27 12.35
N MET A 228 17.77 -3.88 13.23
CA MET A 228 16.34 -4.08 13.01
C MET A 228 15.86 -3.37 11.74
N GLN A 229 16.34 -2.15 11.47
CA GLN A 229 15.98 -1.43 10.24
C GLN A 229 16.59 -2.06 8.99
N GLY A 230 17.88 -2.42 9.02
CA GLY A 230 18.52 -3.10 7.89
C GLY A 230 17.85 -4.44 7.57
N THR A 231 17.59 -5.26 8.60
CA THR A 231 16.92 -6.55 8.40
C THR A 231 15.47 -6.37 7.93
N LYS A 232 14.75 -5.34 8.38
CA LYS A 232 13.42 -5.02 7.85
C LYS A 232 13.48 -4.76 6.34
N GLU A 233 14.40 -3.91 5.88
CA GLU A 233 14.57 -3.63 4.45
C GLU A 233 14.95 -4.89 3.66
N ASP A 234 15.85 -5.72 4.19
CA ASP A 234 16.25 -6.97 3.55
C ASP A 234 15.09 -7.97 3.45
N LEU A 235 14.32 -8.15 4.54
CA LEU A 235 13.15 -9.03 4.57
C LEU A 235 12.07 -8.54 3.61
N TRP A 236 11.79 -7.23 3.59
CA TRP A 236 10.77 -6.63 2.72
C TRP A 236 11.13 -6.84 1.25
N ASN A 237 12.43 -6.86 0.94
CA ASN A 237 12.93 -7.05 -0.41
C ASN A 237 13.10 -8.52 -0.80
N SER A 238 13.28 -9.46 0.15
CA SER A 238 13.71 -10.83 -0.17
C SER A 238 12.60 -11.88 -0.05
N VAL A 239 11.86 -11.88 1.06
CA VAL A 239 10.94 -12.98 1.42
C VAL A 239 9.47 -12.60 1.17
N PRO A 240 8.51 -13.57 1.19
CA PRO A 240 7.10 -13.24 1.10
C PRO A 240 6.65 -12.21 2.15
N PRO A 241 5.83 -11.21 1.80
CA PRO A 241 5.45 -10.11 2.68
C PRO A 241 4.90 -10.51 4.06
N LYS A 242 3.96 -11.47 4.14
CA LYS A 242 3.40 -11.88 5.44
C LYS A 242 4.43 -12.65 6.27
N MET A 243 5.25 -13.49 5.62
CA MET A 243 6.38 -14.13 6.30
C MET A 243 7.40 -13.11 6.82
N ALA A 244 7.71 -12.07 6.04
CA ALA A 244 8.62 -10.99 6.43
C ALA A 244 8.15 -10.32 7.72
N GLN A 245 6.86 -9.96 7.79
CA GLN A 245 6.25 -9.38 8.99
C GLN A 245 6.30 -10.31 10.20
N MET A 246 6.00 -11.59 9.99
CA MET A 246 6.03 -12.60 11.06
C MET A 246 7.43 -12.76 11.64
N VAL A 247 8.46 -12.86 10.78
CA VAL A 247 9.86 -12.98 11.20
C VAL A 247 10.29 -11.71 11.95
N LEU A 248 10.00 -10.52 11.42
CA LEU A 248 10.32 -9.25 12.09
C LEU A 248 9.61 -9.12 13.44
N ALA A 249 8.34 -9.51 13.54
CA ALA A 249 7.57 -9.48 14.79
C ALA A 249 8.17 -10.42 15.84
N GLY A 250 8.59 -11.63 15.43
CA GLY A 250 9.30 -12.56 16.29
C GLY A 250 10.64 -11.99 16.79
N MET A 251 11.44 -11.41 15.88
CA MET A 251 12.73 -10.80 16.23
C MET A 251 12.56 -9.67 17.25
N LEU A 252 11.58 -8.80 17.02
CA LEU A 252 11.25 -7.70 17.94
C LEU A 252 10.83 -8.24 19.32
N ASN A 253 9.95 -9.24 19.34
CA ASN A 253 9.45 -9.84 20.58
C ASN A 253 10.56 -10.49 21.42
N GLU A 254 11.41 -11.31 20.81
CA GLU A 254 12.48 -12.04 21.51
C GLU A 254 13.61 -11.11 21.96
N SER A 255 14.03 -10.18 21.10
CA SER A 255 15.05 -9.19 21.48
C SER A 255 14.57 -8.25 22.59
N LEU A 256 13.30 -7.83 22.57
CA LEU A 256 12.69 -7.06 23.66
C LEU A 256 12.61 -7.84 24.97
N THR A 257 12.42 -9.17 24.94
CA THR A 257 12.49 -9.99 26.17
C THR A 257 13.83 -9.81 26.85
N ILE A 258 14.93 -9.90 26.08
CA ILE A 258 16.29 -9.76 26.59
C ILE A 258 16.50 -8.34 27.15
N LEU A 259 16.14 -7.31 26.40
CA LEU A 259 16.31 -5.92 26.80
C LEU A 259 15.47 -5.58 28.04
N ALA A 260 14.19 -5.96 28.06
CA ALA A 260 13.31 -5.72 29.20
C ALA A 260 13.86 -6.33 30.48
N VAL A 261 14.26 -7.61 30.46
CA VAL A 261 14.85 -8.26 31.64
C VAL A 261 16.10 -7.54 32.12
N ARG A 262 17.01 -7.16 31.22
CA ARG A 262 18.26 -6.46 31.56
C ARG A 262 18.00 -5.11 32.23
N TYR A 263 17.17 -4.27 31.62
CA TYR A 263 16.89 -2.93 32.18
C TYR A 263 16.09 -2.99 33.48
N MET A 264 15.18 -3.95 33.61
CA MET A 264 14.42 -4.15 34.85
C MET A 264 15.30 -4.62 36.02
N GLN A 265 16.42 -5.31 35.75
CA GLN A 265 17.36 -5.79 36.76
C GLN A 265 18.56 -4.86 37.00
N ALA A 266 18.83 -3.92 36.10
CA ALA A 266 19.96 -2.99 36.22
C ALA A 266 19.94 -2.24 37.56
N LYS A 267 21.11 -1.92 38.12
CA LYS A 267 21.26 -1.05 39.28
C LYS A 267 22.29 0.03 38.93
N PRO A 268 21.87 1.16 38.35
CA PRO A 268 22.82 2.17 37.89
C PRO A 268 23.51 2.85 39.08
N SER A 269 24.77 3.23 38.88
CA SER A 269 25.43 4.26 39.68
C SER A 269 24.82 5.64 39.40
N GLU A 270 25.17 6.65 40.21
CA GLU A 270 24.77 8.05 39.98
C GLU A 270 25.10 8.49 38.54
N LEU A 271 26.32 8.18 38.09
CA LEU A 271 26.86 8.61 36.81
C LEU A 271 26.29 7.82 35.62
N ARG A 272 25.72 6.63 35.87
CA ARG A 272 25.11 5.77 34.85
C ARG A 272 23.58 5.85 34.81
N ASN A 273 22.93 6.54 35.75
CA ASN A 273 21.46 6.67 35.75
C ASN A 273 20.92 7.42 34.52
N LYS A 274 21.67 8.41 34.02
CA LYS A 274 21.31 9.11 32.77
C LYS A 274 21.32 8.18 31.57
N LEU A 275 22.29 7.25 31.49
CA LEU A 275 22.36 6.24 30.44
C LEU A 275 21.12 5.35 30.46
N LEU A 276 20.69 4.88 31.64
CA LEU A 276 19.49 4.08 31.81
C LEU A 276 18.24 4.78 31.24
N ALA A 277 18.03 6.05 31.63
CA ALA A 277 16.87 6.82 31.19
C ALA A 277 16.85 7.01 29.66
N VAL A 278 18.01 7.33 29.07
CA VAL A 278 18.18 7.58 27.63
C VAL A 278 17.97 6.32 26.82
N ASP A 279 18.57 5.22 27.24
CA ASP A 279 18.45 3.93 26.57
C ASP A 279 17.01 3.45 26.52
N ILE A 280 16.30 3.49 27.66
CA ILE A 280 14.90 3.05 27.70
C ILE A 280 14.01 4.00 26.88
N SER A 281 14.27 5.31 26.94
CA SER A 281 13.51 6.29 26.14
C SER A 281 13.69 6.05 24.64
N ASN A 282 14.95 5.88 24.19
CA ASN A 282 15.25 5.57 22.80
C ASN A 282 14.70 4.21 22.38
N LEU A 283 14.77 3.21 23.24
CA LEU A 283 14.20 1.89 23.00
C LEU A 283 12.69 1.98 22.75
N LEU A 284 11.94 2.72 23.58
CA LEU A 284 10.49 2.92 23.40
C LEU A 284 10.18 3.69 22.10
N LEU A 285 10.99 4.70 21.74
CA LEU A 285 10.85 5.42 20.47
C LEU A 285 11.11 4.50 19.26
N CYS A 286 12.17 3.70 19.32
CA CYS A 286 12.48 2.71 18.29
C CYS A 286 11.34 1.70 18.11
N VAL A 287 10.79 1.18 19.21
CA VAL A 287 9.64 0.27 19.14
C VAL A 287 8.41 0.98 18.57
N GLY A 288 8.16 2.24 18.92
CA GLY A 288 7.09 3.04 18.33
C GLY A 288 7.17 3.15 16.80
N GLN A 289 8.37 3.16 16.23
CA GLN A 289 8.59 3.19 14.78
C GLN A 289 8.56 1.79 14.12
N LEU A 290 8.89 0.73 14.86
CA LEU A 290 8.87 -0.65 14.35
C LEU A 290 7.49 -1.31 14.45
N LEU A 291 6.69 -0.92 15.46
CA LEU A 291 5.38 -1.51 15.75
C LEU A 291 4.41 -1.43 14.55
N PRO A 292 4.29 -0.30 13.83
CA PRO A 292 3.43 -0.21 12.65
C PRO A 292 3.78 -1.22 11.54
N CYS A 293 5.03 -1.68 11.47
CA CYS A 293 5.47 -2.65 10.44
C CYS A 293 4.91 -4.06 10.68
N ILE A 294 4.48 -4.37 11.90
CA ILE A 294 4.02 -5.70 12.33
C ILE A 294 2.52 -5.74 12.68
N CYS A 295 1.88 -4.58 12.80
CA CYS A 295 0.46 -4.45 13.09
C CYS A 295 -0.38 -4.41 11.80
N ASN A 296 -1.60 -4.94 11.87
CA ASN A 296 -2.56 -4.95 10.77
C ASN A 296 -3.55 -3.78 10.84
N CYS A 297 -3.73 -3.18 12.02
CA CYS A 297 -4.67 -2.07 12.23
C CYS A 297 -4.15 -1.08 13.27
N ALA A 298 -4.71 0.14 13.26
CA ALA A 298 -4.33 1.17 14.21
C ALA A 298 -4.61 0.79 15.69
N ASP A 299 -5.65 0.00 15.96
CA ASP A 299 -5.98 -0.47 17.32
C ASP A 299 -4.85 -1.30 17.94
N GLU A 300 -4.18 -2.13 17.13
CA GLU A 300 -3.00 -2.88 17.57
C GLU A 300 -1.82 -1.96 17.90
N ILE A 301 -1.61 -0.89 17.13
CA ILE A 301 -0.50 0.07 17.33
C ILE A 301 -0.63 0.80 18.68
N ILE A 302 -1.85 1.22 19.03
CA ILE A 302 -2.11 1.92 20.31
C ILE A 302 -2.33 0.96 21.48
N GLY A 303 -2.46 -0.34 21.20
CA GLY A 303 -2.70 -1.38 22.19
C GLY A 303 -4.09 -1.34 22.81
N LEU A 304 -5.13 -1.10 22.00
CA LEU A 304 -6.52 -1.30 22.40
C LEU A 304 -6.89 -2.79 22.31
N SER A 305 -7.76 -3.23 23.23
CA SER A 305 -8.30 -4.58 23.25
C SER A 305 -7.24 -5.70 23.19
N LEU A 306 -6.10 -5.54 23.86
CA LEU A 306 -4.95 -6.47 23.80
C LEU A 306 -5.28 -7.96 24.02
N ASN A 307 -6.38 -8.27 24.69
CA ASN A 307 -6.82 -9.66 24.91
C ASN A 307 -7.39 -10.32 23.65
N SER A 308 -7.90 -9.56 22.67
CA SER A 308 -8.37 -10.09 21.38
C SER A 308 -7.27 -10.11 20.31
N GLN A 309 -6.12 -9.50 20.58
CA GLN A 309 -5.02 -9.36 19.63
C GLN A 309 -4.09 -10.57 19.63
N SER A 310 -3.15 -10.60 18.66
CA SER A 310 -2.14 -11.64 18.59
C SER A 310 -1.27 -11.69 19.85
N LYS A 311 -0.83 -12.89 20.23
CA LYS A 311 0.01 -13.10 21.42
C LYS A 311 1.29 -12.26 21.35
N ILE A 312 1.93 -12.19 20.18
CA ILE A 312 3.18 -11.45 19.97
C ILE A 312 2.98 -9.95 20.24
N ILE A 313 1.94 -9.34 19.67
CA ILE A 313 1.65 -7.92 19.86
C ILE A 313 1.37 -7.63 21.34
N ARG A 314 0.55 -8.47 21.98
CA ARG A 314 0.27 -8.34 23.42
C ARG A 314 1.55 -8.42 24.26
N ASP A 315 2.44 -9.35 23.95
CA ASP A 315 3.70 -9.53 24.68
C ASP A 315 4.65 -8.33 24.46
N ILE A 316 4.69 -7.74 23.26
CA ILE A 316 5.44 -6.50 22.97
C ILE A 316 4.89 -5.34 23.81
N HIS A 317 3.58 -5.09 23.79
CA HIS A 317 2.97 -4.03 24.60
C HIS A 317 3.24 -4.22 26.09
N ALA A 318 3.18 -5.46 26.59
CA ALA A 318 3.49 -5.75 27.99
C ALA A 318 4.96 -5.42 28.32
N LYS A 319 5.91 -5.83 27.48
CA LYS A 319 7.35 -5.54 27.68
C LYS A 319 7.65 -4.03 27.62
N CYS A 320 7.09 -3.32 26.65
CA CYS A 320 7.22 -1.87 26.54
C CYS A 320 6.58 -1.16 27.74
N GLN A 321 5.48 -1.70 28.28
CA GLN A 321 4.89 -1.18 29.51
C GLN A 321 5.82 -1.34 30.72
N GLU A 322 6.48 -2.49 30.88
CA GLU A 322 7.47 -2.69 31.94
C GLU A 322 8.63 -1.70 31.82
N LEU A 323 9.17 -1.56 30.62
CA LEU A 323 10.24 -0.60 30.30
C LEU A 323 9.80 0.83 30.61
N PHE A 324 8.57 1.20 30.25
CA PHE A 324 8.02 2.51 30.56
C PHE A 324 7.88 2.75 32.07
N PHE A 325 7.45 1.74 32.84
CA PHE A 325 7.43 1.85 34.30
C PHE A 325 8.83 2.02 34.89
N CYS A 326 9.82 1.29 34.37
CA CYS A 326 11.22 1.46 34.73
C CYS A 326 11.69 2.89 34.48
N LEU A 327 11.40 3.44 33.29
CA LEU A 327 11.75 4.81 32.94
C LEU A 327 11.10 5.83 33.89
N LEU A 328 9.79 5.72 34.14
CA LEU A 328 9.07 6.66 35.00
C LEU A 328 9.58 6.64 36.44
N LEU A 329 9.79 5.45 37.00
CA LEU A 329 10.12 5.31 38.41
C LEU A 329 11.61 5.49 38.69
N ARG A 330 12.49 5.19 37.73
CA ARG A 330 13.95 5.19 37.93
C ARG A 330 14.69 6.26 37.12
N GLY A 331 14.20 6.61 35.93
CA GLY A 331 14.88 7.53 35.02
C GLY A 331 14.58 9.02 35.25
N ILE A 332 13.47 9.36 35.90
CA ILE A 332 13.05 10.76 36.11
C ILE A 332 13.82 11.41 37.28
N PRO A 333 14.12 12.73 37.22
CA PRO A 333 14.62 13.51 38.35
C PRO A 333 13.81 13.32 39.64
N LEU A 334 14.51 13.16 40.76
CA LEU A 334 13.93 12.85 42.07
C LEU A 334 12.92 13.91 42.53
N ASP A 335 13.19 15.17 42.24
CA ASP A 335 12.35 16.30 42.58
C ASP A 335 11.03 16.33 41.81
N ILE A 336 10.98 15.84 40.57
CA ILE A 336 9.71 15.66 39.83
C ILE A 336 8.92 14.49 40.43
N LEU A 337 9.59 13.37 40.73
CA LEU A 337 8.98 12.20 41.38
C LEU A 337 8.32 12.59 42.71
N TYR A 338 8.90 13.52 43.46
CA TYR A 338 8.35 14.02 44.73
C TYR A 338 7.27 15.11 44.57
N LYS A 339 7.32 15.94 43.51
CA LYS A 339 6.54 17.20 43.37
C LYS A 339 5.40 17.19 42.33
N VAL A 340 4.99 16.06 41.74
CA VAL A 340 4.04 16.06 40.60
C VAL A 340 2.84 17.00 40.86
N THR A 341 2.72 17.98 39.98
CA THR A 341 1.85 19.16 40.11
C THR A 341 0.50 18.91 39.44
N PHE A 342 -0.60 19.41 40.04
CA PHE A 342 -1.94 19.40 39.42
C PHE A 342 -2.18 20.72 38.66
N PRO A 343 -2.83 20.71 37.49
CA PRO A 343 -3.34 21.93 36.87
C PRO A 343 -4.45 22.57 37.73
N SER A 344 -4.51 23.90 37.79
CA SER A 344 -5.59 24.62 38.46
C SER A 344 -6.92 24.46 37.72
N ILE A 345 -8.01 24.29 38.47
CA ILE A 345 -9.37 24.19 37.91
C ILE A 345 -9.95 25.61 37.62
N ASP A 346 -9.32 26.69 38.08
CA ASP A 346 -9.77 28.08 37.90
C ASP A 346 -8.60 29.08 37.71
N GLU A 347 -8.74 30.04 36.78
CA GLU A 347 -7.76 31.09 36.46
C GLU A 347 -7.54 32.13 37.58
N THR A 348 -8.31 32.08 38.66
CA THR A 348 -8.30 33.07 39.76
C THR A 348 -7.51 32.65 41.00
N PHE A 349 -6.96 31.43 41.05
CA PHE A 349 -6.17 30.93 42.19
C PHE A 349 -4.72 30.57 41.79
N PRO A 350 -3.69 31.00 42.54
CA PRO A 350 -2.30 30.67 42.23
C PRO A 350 -2.04 29.16 42.36
N SER A 351 -1.24 28.58 41.45
CA SER A 351 -0.81 27.17 41.45
C SER A 351 -0.46 26.68 42.86
N PHE A 352 -1.33 25.84 43.43
CA PHE A 352 -1.07 25.22 44.72
C PHE A 352 -0.11 24.04 44.53
N TYR A 353 1.06 24.11 45.15
CA TYR A 353 2.07 23.04 45.14
C TYR A 353 1.54 21.79 45.86
N PHE A 354 1.14 20.76 45.12
CA PHE A 354 0.71 19.48 45.68
C PHE A 354 1.90 18.50 45.73
N LYS A 355 2.19 17.98 46.93
CA LYS A 355 3.27 17.01 47.19
C LYS A 355 2.65 15.61 47.21
N VAL A 356 2.86 14.86 46.14
CA VAL A 356 2.23 13.57 45.80
C VAL A 356 2.17 12.57 46.96
N PHE A 357 3.31 12.28 47.58
CA PHE A 357 3.39 11.24 48.62
C PHE A 357 2.99 11.72 50.02
N ARG A 358 2.62 13.00 50.21
CA ARG A 358 2.28 13.54 51.55
C ARG A 358 0.82 13.38 51.96
N LYS A 359 -0.11 13.05 51.05
CA LYS A 359 -1.55 12.88 51.36
C LYS A 359 -2.06 11.43 51.22
N GLY A 360 -1.15 10.45 51.25
CA GLY A 360 -1.49 9.04 51.14
C GLY A 360 -1.53 8.54 49.69
N VAL A 361 -1.28 7.24 49.52
CA VAL A 361 -1.09 6.56 48.23
C VAL A 361 -2.40 6.44 47.43
N ASP A 362 -3.55 6.54 48.10
CA ASP A 362 -4.90 6.33 47.53
C ASP A 362 -5.33 7.37 46.47
N ASN A 363 -4.71 8.56 46.45
CA ASN A 363 -5.09 9.64 45.55
C ASN A 363 -4.33 9.64 44.21
N LEU A 364 -3.38 8.74 44.04
CA LEU A 364 -2.51 8.70 42.86
C LEU A 364 -3.15 7.89 41.72
N GLU A 365 -3.26 8.49 40.53
CA GLU A 365 -3.90 7.81 39.39
C GLU A 365 -3.14 6.54 38.97
N ILE A 366 -1.81 6.47 39.12
CA ILE A 366 -1.01 5.29 38.75
C ILE A 366 -1.47 3.97 39.42
N PHE A 367 -2.09 4.02 40.60
CA PHE A 367 -2.61 2.83 41.31
C PHE A 367 -4.04 2.46 40.88
N ARG A 368 -4.76 3.36 40.21
CA ARG A 368 -6.11 3.07 39.70
C ARG A 368 -6.03 2.05 38.57
N SER A 369 -7.03 1.17 38.53
CA SER A 369 -7.16 0.17 37.47
C SER A 369 -7.20 0.85 36.10
N ARG A 370 -6.50 0.26 35.14
CA ARG A 370 -6.49 0.75 33.76
C ARG A 370 -7.91 0.67 33.18
N SER A 371 -8.42 1.78 32.65
CA SER A 371 -9.61 1.78 31.80
C SER A 371 -9.28 1.15 30.44
N SER A 372 -10.29 0.81 29.64
CA SER A 372 -10.09 0.56 28.21
C SER A 372 -9.59 1.85 27.58
N SER A 373 -8.28 1.98 27.42
CA SER A 373 -7.60 3.16 26.88
C SER A 373 -6.24 2.75 26.32
N PRO A 374 -5.62 3.55 25.44
CA PRO A 374 -4.34 3.24 24.83
C PRO A 374 -3.23 2.93 25.84
N SER A 375 -2.27 2.14 25.40
CA SER A 375 -1.09 1.81 26.20
C SER A 375 -0.29 3.09 26.53
N PRO A 376 -0.07 3.41 27.82
CA PRO A 376 0.58 4.66 28.23
C PRO A 376 1.95 4.94 27.59
N TRP A 377 2.73 3.89 27.31
CA TRP A 377 4.04 4.03 26.68
C TRP A 377 3.95 4.55 25.24
N VAL A 378 2.83 4.34 24.54
CA VAL A 378 2.63 4.79 23.15
C VAL A 378 2.56 6.31 23.09
N SER A 379 1.98 6.98 24.10
CA SER A 379 1.98 8.45 24.18
C SER A 379 3.38 9.04 24.36
N LEU A 380 4.31 8.30 24.99
CA LEU A 380 5.73 8.69 25.03
C LEU A 380 6.40 8.47 23.68
N ALA A 381 6.10 7.36 23.00
CA ALA A 381 6.70 7.00 21.73
C ALA A 381 6.24 7.90 20.57
N LEU A 382 4.96 8.32 20.57
CA LEU A 382 4.30 9.09 19.52
C LEU A 382 3.70 10.41 20.05
N PRO A 383 4.49 11.33 20.64
CA PRO A 383 3.97 12.53 21.28
C PRO A 383 3.36 13.55 20.30
N HIS A 384 3.70 13.50 19.01
CA HIS A 384 3.10 14.39 18.00
C HIS A 384 1.70 13.94 17.56
N ILE A 385 1.48 12.61 17.55
CA ILE A 385 0.17 12.01 17.28
C ILE A 385 -0.71 12.03 18.53
N LEU A 386 -0.14 11.76 19.70
CA LEU A 386 -0.85 11.72 20.97
C LEU A 386 -0.21 12.66 21.99
N PRO A 387 -0.33 14.00 21.81
CA PRO A 387 0.26 14.98 22.73
C PRO A 387 -0.38 14.92 24.12
N GLU A 388 -1.66 14.58 24.17
CA GLU A 388 -2.42 14.35 25.40
C GLU A 388 -2.88 12.89 25.45
N TYR A 389 -2.84 12.31 26.65
CA TYR A 389 -3.32 10.94 26.84
C TYR A 389 -4.85 10.88 26.68
N PRO A 390 -5.36 10.11 25.71
CA PRO A 390 -6.80 10.02 25.50
C PRO A 390 -7.46 9.17 26.59
N LYS A 391 -8.43 9.74 27.30
CA LYS A 391 -9.17 9.09 28.39
C LYS A 391 -10.49 8.50 27.85
N GLY A 392 -10.83 7.28 28.27
CA GLY A 392 -12.13 6.65 27.95
C GLY A 392 -12.30 6.14 26.51
N VAL A 393 -11.20 5.87 25.80
CA VAL A 393 -11.23 5.43 24.40
C VAL A 393 -11.31 3.91 24.30
N THR A 394 -12.44 3.41 23.78
CA THR A 394 -12.69 1.98 23.60
C THR A 394 -12.45 1.50 22.17
N SER A 395 -12.57 2.41 21.20
CA SER A 395 -12.37 2.13 19.78
C SER A 395 -11.64 3.28 19.10
N LEU A 396 -11.07 3.03 17.92
CA LEU A 396 -10.48 4.08 17.07
C LEU A 396 -11.46 5.23 16.79
N GLY A 397 -12.76 4.93 16.71
CA GLY A 397 -13.82 5.91 16.48
C GLY A 397 -13.93 6.98 17.56
N ASP A 398 -13.48 6.69 18.79
CA ASP A 398 -13.53 7.62 19.93
C ASP A 398 -12.35 8.63 19.92
N LEU A 399 -11.32 8.41 19.08
CA LEU A 399 -10.19 9.31 18.94
C LEU A 399 -10.55 10.53 18.08
N LYS A 400 -9.88 11.66 18.34
CA LYS A 400 -9.94 12.83 17.46
C LYS A 400 -9.56 12.44 16.03
N ASP A 401 -10.27 13.00 15.05
CA ASP A 401 -10.13 12.67 13.63
C ASP A 401 -8.68 12.66 13.15
N ASN A 402 -7.92 13.71 13.50
CA ASN A 402 -6.53 13.86 13.07
C ASN A 402 -5.64 12.72 13.60
N TYR A 403 -5.88 12.25 14.83
CA TYR A 403 -5.08 11.17 15.44
C TYR A 403 -5.41 9.82 14.84
N ALA A 404 -6.71 9.54 14.65
CA ALA A 404 -7.17 8.29 14.04
C ALA A 404 -6.64 8.15 12.60
N ILE A 405 -6.73 9.22 11.80
CA ILE A 405 -6.23 9.24 10.43
C ILE A 405 -4.71 9.07 10.39
N ALA A 406 -3.97 9.78 11.25
CA ALA A 406 -2.50 9.68 11.30
C ALA A 406 -2.01 8.27 11.66
N LEU A 407 -2.69 7.58 12.59
CA LEU A 407 -2.34 6.20 12.97
C LEU A 407 -2.59 5.21 11.84
N GLU A 408 -3.69 5.35 11.09
CA GLU A 408 -3.99 4.49 9.94
C GLU A 408 -3.04 4.76 8.76
N ILE A 409 -2.66 6.02 8.51
CA ILE A 409 -1.60 6.36 7.54
C ILE A 409 -0.27 5.73 7.95
N MET A 410 0.10 5.83 9.22
CA MET A 410 1.33 5.23 9.75
C MET A 410 1.33 3.71 9.56
N GLY A 411 0.20 3.04 9.86
CA GLY A 411 0.03 1.61 9.62
C GLY A 411 0.12 1.24 8.13
N LEU A 412 -0.55 1.99 7.26
CA LEU A 412 -0.56 1.77 5.80
C LEU A 412 0.85 1.84 5.19
N LEU A 413 1.63 2.85 5.54
CA LEU A 413 2.94 3.11 4.95
C LEU A 413 4.04 2.18 5.48
N ALA A 414 3.82 1.56 6.65
CA ALA A 414 4.79 0.67 7.27
C ALA A 414 4.71 -0.79 6.74
N GLN A 415 3.69 -1.13 5.94
CA GLN A 415 3.49 -2.48 5.42
C GLN A 415 4.57 -2.90 4.40
N PRO A 416 4.88 -4.21 4.29
CA PRO A 416 5.82 -4.77 3.29
C PRO A 416 5.37 -4.63 1.84
N GLN A 417 4.06 -4.48 1.66
CA GLN A 417 3.42 -4.29 0.37
C GLN A 417 2.23 -3.34 0.54
N PRO A 418 1.81 -2.65 -0.52
CA PRO A 418 0.62 -1.82 -0.48
C PRO A 418 -0.60 -2.66 -0.06
N ASN A 419 -1.20 -2.31 1.08
CA ASN A 419 -2.49 -2.88 1.46
C ASN A 419 -3.62 -2.00 0.89
N TRP A 420 -4.22 -2.45 -0.21
CA TRP A 420 -5.27 -1.72 -0.91
C TRP A 420 -6.53 -1.51 -0.06
N SER A 421 -6.87 -2.41 0.85
CA SER A 421 -8.03 -2.24 1.75
C SER A 421 -7.77 -1.18 2.81
N SER A 422 -6.55 -1.14 3.37
CA SER A 422 -6.12 -0.06 4.26
C SER A 422 -6.08 1.29 3.53
N LEU A 423 -5.63 1.32 2.28
CA LEU A 423 -5.64 2.54 1.47
C LEU A 423 -7.07 3.07 1.28
N LEU A 424 -7.99 2.20 0.87
CA LEU A 424 -9.39 2.59 0.69
C LEU A 424 -10.02 3.05 2.01
N LYS A 425 -9.71 2.39 3.13
CA LYS A 425 -10.13 2.81 4.46
C LYS A 425 -9.64 4.23 4.77
N VAL A 426 -8.34 4.51 4.63
CA VAL A 426 -7.75 5.84 4.89
C VAL A 426 -8.41 6.93 4.04
N LEU A 427 -8.72 6.63 2.77
CA LEU A 427 -9.38 7.58 1.88
C LEU A 427 -10.83 7.87 2.30
N ALA A 428 -11.54 6.91 2.89
CA ALA A 428 -12.93 7.05 3.31
C ALA A 428 -13.12 7.56 4.75
N MET A 429 -12.08 7.53 5.59
CA MET A 429 -12.18 7.90 7.01
C MET A 429 -12.70 9.32 7.23
N ARG A 430 -13.59 9.47 8.22
CA ARG A 430 -14.15 10.75 8.67
C ARG A 430 -14.72 11.56 7.50
N ASP A 431 -15.63 10.91 6.78
CA ASP A 431 -16.32 11.45 5.60
C ASP A 431 -15.35 11.92 4.48
N GLY A 432 -14.25 11.19 4.28
CA GLY A 432 -13.34 11.43 3.16
C GLY A 432 -12.37 12.60 3.32
N LYS A 433 -12.01 12.99 4.55
CA LYS A 433 -11.16 14.15 4.82
C LYS A 433 -9.80 14.12 4.08
N VAL A 434 -9.13 12.97 4.07
CA VAL A 434 -7.85 12.80 3.35
C VAL A 434 -8.03 12.97 1.84
N MET A 435 -9.10 12.38 1.32
CA MET A 435 -9.44 12.44 -0.10
C MET A 435 -9.77 13.87 -0.55
N SER A 436 -10.49 14.64 0.26
CA SER A 436 -10.75 16.07 0.01
C SER A 436 -9.45 16.87 -0.09
N GLU A 437 -8.54 16.75 0.89
CA GLU A 437 -7.26 17.48 0.87
C GLU A 437 -6.41 17.12 -0.36
N LEU A 438 -6.37 15.83 -0.74
CA LEU A 438 -5.66 15.39 -1.93
C LEU A 438 -6.29 15.92 -3.22
N LEU A 439 -7.62 15.93 -3.33
CA LEU A 439 -8.33 16.44 -4.48
C LEU A 439 -8.13 17.94 -4.65
N THR A 440 -8.34 18.73 -3.60
CA THR A 440 -8.16 20.19 -3.64
C THR A 440 -6.73 20.55 -4.08
N LEU A 441 -5.72 19.95 -3.46
CA LEU A 441 -4.33 20.15 -3.84
C LEU A 441 -4.07 19.80 -5.31
N SER A 442 -4.56 18.64 -5.75
CA SER A 442 -4.24 18.11 -7.07
C SER A 442 -4.97 18.86 -8.17
N ILE A 443 -6.20 19.32 -7.92
CA ILE A 443 -6.96 20.15 -8.86
C ILE A 443 -6.27 21.51 -9.05
N GLU A 444 -5.85 22.17 -7.97
CA GLU A 444 -5.14 23.47 -8.02
C GLU A 444 -3.84 23.41 -8.84
N ARG A 445 -3.15 22.27 -8.81
CA ARG A 445 -1.85 22.07 -9.46
C ARG A 445 -1.92 21.33 -10.79
N SER A 446 -3.08 20.76 -11.12
CA SER A 446 -3.31 20.10 -12.40
C SER A 446 -3.45 21.13 -13.51
N SER A 447 -2.89 20.82 -14.66
CA SER A 447 -3.21 21.52 -15.91
C SER A 447 -3.94 20.53 -16.82
N PRO A 448 -4.97 20.95 -17.56
CA PRO A 448 -5.53 20.13 -18.62
C PRO A 448 -4.41 19.83 -19.62
N THR A 449 -4.02 18.56 -19.70
CA THR A 449 -3.00 18.09 -20.61
C THR A 449 -3.55 18.10 -22.03
N LYS A 450 -2.77 18.63 -22.97
CA LYS A 450 -3.03 18.44 -24.39
C LYS A 450 -2.87 16.95 -24.70
N TYR A 451 -3.92 16.29 -25.18
CA TYR A 451 -3.86 14.94 -25.74
C TYR A 451 -2.89 13.99 -25.02
N ALA A 452 -3.30 13.41 -23.89
CA ALA A 452 -2.55 12.31 -23.26
C ALA A 452 -2.73 10.99 -24.06
N PHE A 453 -2.31 10.99 -25.33
CA PHE A 453 -2.04 9.78 -26.12
C PHE A 453 -0.58 9.38 -25.90
N GLU A 454 -0.25 8.92 -24.70
CA GLU A 454 0.90 8.05 -24.52
C GLU A 454 0.53 6.96 -23.50
N SER A 455 -0.34 6.03 -23.90
CA SER A 455 0.11 4.65 -23.74
C SER A 455 1.24 4.47 -24.74
N ASN A 456 2.45 4.96 -24.41
CA ASN A 456 3.63 4.69 -25.22
C ASN A 456 3.64 3.18 -25.43
N PRO A 457 3.38 2.67 -26.65
CA PRO A 457 3.32 1.23 -26.89
C PRO A 457 4.71 0.58 -26.71
N SER A 458 5.74 1.41 -26.49
CA SER A 458 7.14 1.07 -26.29
C SER A 458 7.67 1.40 -24.89
N LEU A 459 6.83 1.46 -23.85
CA LEU A 459 7.33 1.50 -22.46
C LEU A 459 7.57 0.07 -21.97
N PHE A 460 8.83 -0.36 -22.01
CA PHE A 460 9.38 -1.65 -21.56
C PHE A 460 8.47 -2.45 -20.62
N GLU A 461 8.06 -3.63 -21.06
CA GLU A 461 7.45 -4.64 -20.20
C GLU A 461 8.44 -4.97 -19.06
N CYS A 462 7.95 -5.05 -17.81
CA CYS A 462 8.79 -5.52 -16.71
C CYS A 462 9.31 -6.92 -17.05
N SER A 463 10.63 -7.10 -17.03
CA SER A 463 11.29 -8.38 -17.30
C SER A 463 11.19 -9.38 -16.14
N GLY A 464 10.42 -9.05 -15.10
CA GLY A 464 10.21 -9.90 -13.93
C GLY A 464 9.32 -11.10 -14.26
N PHE A 465 9.60 -12.24 -13.62
CA PHE A 465 8.81 -13.46 -13.79
C PHE A 465 7.34 -13.23 -13.41
N LEU A 466 6.41 -13.87 -14.14
CA LEU A 466 4.94 -13.72 -14.03
C LEU A 466 4.36 -12.34 -14.46
N CYS A 467 5.13 -11.43 -15.05
CA CYS A 467 4.61 -10.12 -15.45
C CYS A 467 3.35 -10.20 -16.35
N LEU A 468 2.27 -9.53 -15.94
CA LEU A 468 1.00 -9.45 -16.67
C LEU A 468 1.09 -8.53 -17.91
N GLY A 469 2.08 -7.63 -17.94
CA GLY A 469 2.30 -6.64 -19.00
C GLY A 469 1.14 -5.66 -19.22
N ASP A 470 0.30 -5.43 -18.21
CA ASP A 470 -0.84 -4.51 -18.18
C ASP A 470 -0.50 -3.17 -17.49
N ASP A 471 0.75 -2.71 -17.60
CA ASP A 471 1.37 -1.61 -16.84
C ASP A 471 1.32 -1.75 -15.30
N SER A 472 0.64 -2.76 -14.76
CA SER A 472 0.51 -2.97 -13.33
C SER A 472 1.85 -3.29 -12.66
N CYS A 473 2.82 -3.80 -13.40
CA CYS A 473 4.17 -4.09 -12.93
C CYS A 473 5.03 -2.83 -12.72
N LYS A 474 4.63 -1.69 -13.31
CA LYS A 474 5.34 -0.43 -13.16
C LYS A 474 4.85 0.22 -11.87
N THR A 475 5.67 0.12 -10.83
CA THR A 475 5.70 1.18 -9.81
C THR A 475 5.90 2.51 -10.55
N VAL A 476 5.24 3.58 -10.11
CA VAL A 476 5.27 4.92 -10.73
C VAL A 476 6.67 5.57 -10.56
N TYR A 477 7.75 4.84 -10.85
CA TYR A 477 9.09 5.37 -10.92
C TYR A 477 9.23 6.08 -12.26
N SER A 478 8.71 7.29 -12.30
CA SER A 478 9.24 8.29 -13.21
C SER A 478 10.71 8.51 -12.88
N SER A 479 11.56 8.67 -13.89
CA SER A 479 12.93 9.15 -13.69
C SER A 479 12.97 10.58 -13.13
N ALA A 480 11.82 11.27 -13.12
CA ALA A 480 11.65 12.57 -12.49
C ALA A 480 11.56 12.43 -10.96
N ALA A 481 12.35 13.23 -10.25
CA ALA A 481 12.28 13.33 -8.79
C ALA A 481 11.06 14.15 -8.29
N LEU A 482 10.49 15.00 -9.15
CA LEU A 482 9.46 15.98 -8.80
C LEU A 482 8.16 15.81 -9.60
N CYS A 483 7.02 16.04 -8.95
CA CYS A 483 5.68 16.01 -9.54
C CYS A 483 5.49 17.17 -10.52
N GLY A 484 5.32 16.83 -11.81
CA GLY A 484 4.82 17.77 -12.82
C GLY A 484 3.28 17.86 -12.86
N PRO A 485 2.71 18.80 -13.62
CA PRO A 485 1.25 18.96 -13.77
C PRO A 485 0.53 17.68 -14.22
N GLU A 486 1.17 16.85 -15.05
CA GLU A 486 0.63 15.56 -15.51
C GLU A 486 0.47 14.53 -14.38
N HIS A 487 1.33 14.58 -13.36
CA HIS A 487 1.24 13.69 -12.22
C HIS A 487 0.01 14.04 -11.37
N TYR A 488 -0.23 15.33 -11.13
CA TYR A 488 -1.45 15.78 -10.45
C TYR A 488 -2.71 15.48 -11.24
N TYR A 489 -2.66 15.60 -12.58
CA TYR A 489 -3.76 15.18 -13.46
C TYR A 489 -4.12 13.70 -13.22
N ASN A 490 -3.12 12.82 -13.22
CA ASN A 490 -3.31 11.39 -12.97
C ASN A 490 -3.84 11.10 -11.55
N VAL A 491 -3.43 11.87 -10.54
CA VAL A 491 -3.93 11.74 -9.17
C VAL A 491 -5.42 12.14 -9.09
N VAL A 492 -5.84 13.24 -9.74
CA VAL A 492 -7.25 13.64 -9.77
C VAL A 492 -8.10 12.59 -10.48
N ALA A 493 -7.65 12.09 -11.63
CA ALA A 493 -8.36 11.04 -12.37
C ALA A 493 -8.52 9.77 -11.51
N ALA A 494 -7.45 9.35 -10.83
CA ALA A 494 -7.45 8.19 -9.95
C ALA A 494 -8.40 8.35 -8.75
N LEU A 495 -8.36 9.50 -8.07
CA LEU A 495 -9.24 9.79 -6.92
C LEU A 495 -10.70 9.85 -7.36
N THR A 496 -10.98 10.45 -8.52
CA THR A 496 -12.34 10.50 -9.09
C THR A 496 -12.86 9.11 -9.39
N HIS A 497 -12.05 8.25 -10.03
CA HIS A 497 -12.44 6.87 -10.31
C HIS A 497 -12.78 6.10 -9.02
N VAL A 498 -11.96 6.25 -7.99
CA VAL A 498 -12.16 5.58 -6.69
C VAL A 498 -13.42 6.09 -5.97
N ILE A 499 -13.69 7.40 -5.96
CA ILE A 499 -14.93 7.96 -5.39
C ILE A 499 -16.17 7.40 -6.10
N LEU A 500 -16.15 7.35 -7.43
CA LEU A 500 -17.29 6.90 -8.22
C LEU A 500 -17.65 5.43 -7.96
N THR A 501 -16.71 4.62 -7.46
CA THR A 501 -16.98 3.20 -7.17
C THR A 501 -17.74 2.99 -5.86
N PHE A 502 -17.48 3.78 -4.80
CA PHE A 502 -18.09 3.53 -3.48
C PHE A 502 -18.91 4.69 -2.90
N GLY A 503 -18.73 5.92 -3.40
CA GLY A 503 -19.36 7.11 -2.86
C GLY A 503 -20.87 7.14 -3.02
N ASN A 504 -21.56 7.71 -2.04
CA ASN A 504 -23.00 8.03 -2.14
C ASN A 504 -23.22 9.42 -2.80
N ASN A 505 -24.48 9.78 -3.04
CA ASN A 505 -24.85 11.03 -3.71
C ASN A 505 -24.31 12.27 -2.96
N THR A 506 -24.37 12.25 -1.63
CA THR A 506 -23.89 13.34 -0.78
C THR A 506 -22.37 13.48 -0.81
N GLU A 507 -21.63 12.38 -0.75
CA GLU A 507 -20.17 12.37 -0.78
C GLU A 507 -19.62 12.75 -2.15
N ILE A 508 -20.26 12.32 -3.25
CA ILE A 508 -19.89 12.77 -4.59
C ILE A 508 -20.06 14.29 -4.69
N ALA A 509 -21.16 14.85 -4.18
CA ALA A 509 -21.38 16.29 -4.18
C ALA A 509 -20.39 17.04 -3.28
N GLU A 510 -20.18 16.56 -2.05
CA GLU A 510 -19.33 17.23 -1.06
C GLU A 510 -17.83 17.08 -1.34
N LEU A 511 -17.36 15.97 -1.90
CA LEU A 511 -15.93 15.73 -2.13
C LEU A 511 -15.50 16.13 -3.54
N LEU A 512 -16.25 15.73 -4.56
CA LEU A 512 -15.87 15.95 -5.96
C LEU A 512 -16.35 17.31 -6.44
N ILE A 513 -17.64 17.63 -6.27
CA ILE A 513 -18.23 18.86 -6.83
C ILE A 513 -17.73 20.10 -6.09
N SER A 514 -17.66 20.07 -4.75
CA SER A 514 -17.06 21.17 -3.99
C SER A 514 -15.59 21.43 -4.35
N GLY A 515 -14.83 20.36 -4.66
CA GLY A 515 -13.46 20.46 -5.13
C GLY A 515 -13.34 21.04 -6.53
N MET A 516 -14.33 20.80 -7.40
CA MET A 516 -14.42 21.37 -8.75
C MET A 516 -14.76 22.86 -8.74
N ASP A 517 -15.62 23.30 -7.83
CA ASP A 517 -16.03 24.71 -7.68
C ASP A 517 -14.87 25.68 -7.37
N VAL A 518 -13.72 25.15 -6.95
CA VAL A 518 -12.48 25.93 -6.81
C VAL A 518 -12.06 26.55 -8.15
N ASN A 519 -12.34 25.89 -9.27
CA ASN A 519 -12.00 26.37 -10.60
C ASN A 519 -13.27 26.89 -11.31
N LYS A 520 -13.37 28.21 -11.54
CA LYS A 520 -14.58 28.86 -12.08
C LYS A 520 -15.04 28.33 -13.44
N ASP A 521 -14.12 27.74 -14.19
CA ASP A 521 -14.32 27.30 -15.58
C ASP A 521 -14.57 25.79 -15.70
N TRP A 522 -14.83 25.08 -14.58
CA TRP A 522 -14.93 23.61 -14.55
C TRP A 522 -16.03 23.05 -15.46
N ALA A 523 -17.14 23.77 -15.60
CA ALA A 523 -18.33 23.28 -16.30
C ALA A 523 -18.25 23.44 -17.83
N HIS A 524 -17.25 24.14 -18.38
CA HIS A 524 -17.15 24.39 -19.82
C HIS A 524 -17.13 23.11 -20.68
N CYS A 525 -16.54 22.02 -20.18
CA CYS A 525 -16.53 20.74 -20.90
C CYS A 525 -17.93 20.12 -21.08
N MET A 526 -18.93 20.62 -20.34
CA MET A 526 -20.33 20.18 -20.43
C MET A 526 -21.16 20.99 -21.43
N ASP A 527 -20.59 21.99 -22.11
CA ASP A 527 -21.28 22.71 -23.19
C ASP A 527 -21.36 21.81 -24.44
N ARG A 528 -22.51 21.80 -25.12
CA ARG A 528 -22.69 21.14 -26.43
C ARG A 528 -21.65 21.58 -27.47
N ARG A 529 -21.07 22.78 -27.32
CA ARG A 529 -20.03 23.30 -28.21
C ARG A 529 -18.67 22.65 -28.02
N GLU A 530 -18.43 21.97 -26.90
CA GLU A 530 -17.12 21.44 -26.50
C GLU A 530 -17.02 19.90 -26.67
N VAL A 531 -18.01 19.24 -27.30
CA VAL A 531 -17.99 17.78 -27.52
C VAL A 531 -16.75 17.31 -28.28
N TRP A 532 -16.22 18.13 -29.19
CA TRP A 532 -15.01 17.84 -29.98
C TRP A 532 -13.70 18.13 -29.22
N ASN A 533 -13.76 18.81 -28.07
CA ASN A 533 -12.57 19.20 -27.32
C ASN A 533 -12.04 18.02 -26.49
N LEU A 534 -10.97 17.39 -26.97
CA LEU A 534 -10.34 16.25 -26.29
C LEU A 534 -9.45 16.63 -25.09
N ASN A 535 -9.29 17.92 -24.77
CA ASN A 535 -8.55 18.39 -23.59
C ASN A 535 -9.44 18.35 -22.35
N TYR A 536 -9.82 17.15 -21.94
CA TYR A 536 -10.71 16.95 -20.81
C TYR A 536 -10.04 17.29 -19.48
N PRO A 537 -10.75 17.93 -18.54
CA PRO A 537 -10.35 17.95 -17.14
C PRO A 537 -10.17 16.52 -16.60
N PRO A 538 -9.26 16.28 -15.65
CA PRO A 538 -8.95 14.92 -15.20
C PRO A 538 -10.13 14.18 -14.58
N TRP A 539 -11.00 14.86 -13.83
CA TRP A 539 -12.22 14.27 -13.27
C TRP A 539 -13.19 13.83 -14.37
N TYR A 540 -13.33 14.62 -15.43
CA TYR A 540 -14.22 14.31 -16.55
C TYR A 540 -13.68 13.12 -17.34
N SER A 541 -12.36 13.08 -17.57
CA SER A 541 -11.69 11.95 -18.21
C SER A 541 -11.93 10.62 -17.47
N ALA A 542 -11.92 10.63 -16.13
CA ALA A 542 -12.21 9.47 -15.31
C ALA A 542 -13.66 8.98 -15.47
N ILE A 543 -14.64 9.89 -15.55
CA ILE A 543 -16.06 9.56 -15.82
C ILE A 543 -16.20 8.92 -17.20
N LEU A 544 -15.59 9.51 -18.24
CA LEU A 544 -15.66 8.98 -19.61
C LEU A 544 -15.10 7.56 -19.71
N ASN A 545 -14.04 7.25 -18.94
CA ASN A 545 -13.43 5.92 -18.93
C ASN A 545 -14.36 4.83 -18.36
N LEU A 546 -15.35 5.18 -17.53
CA LEU A 546 -16.35 4.21 -17.03
C LEU A 546 -17.30 3.71 -18.12
N ALA A 547 -17.51 4.51 -19.18
CA ALA A 547 -18.34 4.11 -20.32
C ALA A 547 -17.58 3.20 -21.30
N LYS A 548 -16.24 3.11 -21.22
CA LYS A 548 -15.38 2.42 -22.19
C LYS A 548 -15.78 0.97 -22.53
N PRO A 549 -16.20 0.09 -21.59
CA PRO A 549 -16.38 -1.34 -21.86
C PRO A 549 -17.31 -1.71 -23.01
N PHE A 550 -18.28 -0.84 -23.35
CA PHE A 550 -19.25 -1.10 -24.42
C PHE A 550 -19.11 -0.16 -25.63
N LEU A 551 -18.30 0.90 -25.53
CA LEU A 551 -18.08 1.83 -26.64
C LEU A 551 -17.50 1.12 -27.87
N GLU A 552 -16.65 0.11 -27.67
CA GLU A 552 -16.04 -0.63 -28.78
C GLU A 552 -17.10 -1.34 -29.64
N SER A 553 -18.13 -1.91 -29.00
CA SER A 553 -19.26 -2.57 -29.67
C SER A 553 -20.14 -1.57 -30.40
N ILE A 554 -20.41 -0.40 -29.81
CA ILE A 554 -21.16 0.68 -30.48
C ILE A 554 -20.40 1.16 -31.71
N THR A 555 -19.11 1.43 -31.54
CA THR A 555 -18.23 1.95 -32.59
C THR A 555 -18.17 0.99 -33.78
N SER A 556 -17.96 -0.31 -33.55
CA SER A 556 -17.94 -1.32 -34.62
C SER A 556 -19.30 -1.46 -35.32
N THR A 557 -20.39 -1.46 -34.56
CA THR A 557 -21.76 -1.55 -35.09
C THR A 557 -22.08 -0.38 -36.01
N VAL A 558 -21.76 0.85 -35.59
CA VAL A 558 -22.06 2.07 -36.35
C VAL A 558 -21.19 2.17 -37.61
N ILE A 559 -19.90 1.83 -37.51
CA ILE A 559 -19.01 1.78 -38.67
C ILE A 559 -19.55 0.76 -39.69
N SER A 560 -19.93 -0.44 -39.26
CA SER A 560 -20.49 -1.47 -40.14
C SER A 560 -21.82 -1.05 -40.78
N ALA A 561 -22.69 -0.36 -40.04
CA ALA A 561 -23.95 0.16 -40.56
C ALA A 561 -23.71 1.19 -41.68
N VAL A 562 -22.78 2.12 -41.49
CA VAL A 562 -22.44 3.14 -42.51
C VAL A 562 -21.74 2.51 -43.72
N GLN A 563 -20.89 1.50 -43.51
CA GLN A 563 -20.28 0.71 -44.60
C GLN A 563 -21.32 -0.02 -45.45
N THR A 564 -22.40 -0.50 -44.83
CA THR A 564 -23.50 -1.20 -45.51
C THR A 564 -24.53 -0.26 -46.15
N GLY A 565 -24.31 1.07 -46.07
CA GLY A 565 -25.11 2.08 -46.76
C GLY A 565 -26.10 2.84 -45.87
N ALA A 566 -26.00 2.76 -44.53
CA ALA A 566 -26.80 3.60 -43.64
C ALA A 566 -26.44 5.09 -43.83
N SER A 567 -27.46 5.94 -43.88
CA SER A 567 -27.27 7.40 -43.84
C SER A 567 -26.79 7.86 -42.47
N MET A 568 -26.17 9.05 -42.38
CA MET A 568 -25.73 9.61 -41.09
C MET A 568 -26.88 9.79 -40.09
N TYR A 569 -28.09 10.13 -40.56
CA TYR A 569 -29.28 10.20 -39.71
C TYR A 569 -29.60 8.83 -39.09
N GLN A 570 -29.59 7.77 -39.90
CA GLN A 570 -29.80 6.40 -39.41
C GLN A 570 -28.67 5.95 -38.48
N ALA A 571 -27.43 6.36 -38.75
CA ALA A 571 -26.29 6.07 -37.89
C ALA A 571 -26.46 6.68 -36.48
N MET A 572 -26.97 7.91 -36.37
CA MET A 572 -27.27 8.53 -35.07
C MET A 572 -28.40 7.84 -34.32
N THR A 573 -29.49 7.46 -35.02
CA THR A 573 -30.55 6.62 -34.41
C THR A 573 -30.00 5.28 -33.92
N ILE A 574 -29.08 4.65 -34.68
CA ILE A 574 -28.41 3.40 -34.27
C ILE A 574 -27.57 3.63 -33.01
N VAL A 575 -26.82 4.74 -32.91
CA VAL A 575 -26.06 5.09 -31.70
C VAL A 575 -26.98 5.17 -30.47
N LEU A 576 -28.09 5.91 -30.56
CA LEU A 576 -29.04 6.05 -29.46
C LEU A 576 -29.70 4.72 -29.09
N ALA A 577 -30.08 3.92 -30.10
CA ALA A 577 -30.62 2.58 -29.89
C ALA A 577 -29.61 1.65 -29.20
N CYS A 578 -28.34 1.71 -29.57
CA CYS A 578 -27.28 0.96 -28.93
C CYS A 578 -27.09 1.37 -27.46
N PHE A 579 -27.15 2.67 -27.13
CA PHE A 579 -27.10 3.12 -25.74
C PHE A 579 -28.27 2.57 -24.90
N MET A 580 -29.49 2.56 -25.45
CA MET A 580 -30.66 1.99 -24.75
C MET A 580 -30.55 0.47 -24.55
N GLN A 581 -30.05 -0.25 -25.55
CA GLN A 581 -29.91 -1.72 -25.50
C GLN A 581 -28.77 -2.18 -24.58
N LEU A 582 -27.69 -1.40 -24.49
CA LEU A 582 -26.52 -1.71 -23.67
C LEU A 582 -26.58 -1.02 -22.30
N TRP A 583 -27.72 -0.43 -21.94
CA TRP A 583 -27.88 0.35 -20.71
C TRP A 583 -27.51 -0.43 -19.45
N ASP A 584 -27.92 -1.70 -19.36
CA ASP A 584 -27.63 -2.58 -18.22
C ASP A 584 -26.13 -2.86 -18.02
N SER A 585 -25.29 -2.51 -19.00
CA SER A 585 -23.82 -2.65 -18.94
C SER A 585 -23.11 -1.36 -18.51
N ILE A 586 -23.82 -0.25 -18.35
CA ILE A 586 -23.25 1.03 -17.89
C ILE A 586 -23.03 0.95 -16.38
N HIS A 587 -21.87 1.42 -15.92
CA HIS A 587 -21.59 1.52 -14.49
C HIS A 587 -22.56 2.52 -13.83
N ASP A 588 -23.25 2.11 -12.75
CA ASP A 588 -24.28 2.89 -12.04
C ASP A 588 -23.83 4.31 -11.64
N ALA A 589 -22.53 4.51 -11.42
CA ALA A 589 -21.96 5.81 -11.10
C ALA A 589 -22.10 6.85 -12.22
N VAL A 590 -22.16 6.45 -13.50
CA VAL A 590 -22.25 7.36 -14.65
C VAL A 590 -23.58 8.14 -14.65
N PRO A 591 -24.77 7.50 -14.61
CA PRO A 591 -26.02 8.24 -14.52
C PRO A 591 -26.12 9.02 -13.20
N ARG A 592 -25.63 8.46 -12.08
CA ARG A 592 -25.63 9.13 -10.77
C ARG A 592 -24.90 10.48 -10.81
N ILE A 593 -23.64 10.50 -11.27
CA ILE A 593 -22.87 11.75 -11.34
C ILE A 593 -23.45 12.71 -12.38
N ALA A 594 -23.95 12.19 -13.51
CA ALA A 594 -24.54 13.02 -14.55
C ALA A 594 -25.76 13.81 -14.02
N PHE A 595 -26.65 13.17 -13.25
CA PHE A 595 -27.79 13.86 -12.65
C PHE A 595 -27.37 14.87 -11.57
N LEU A 596 -26.38 14.54 -10.73
CA LEU A 596 -25.87 15.50 -9.73
C LEU A 596 -25.23 16.73 -10.39
N ILE A 597 -24.45 16.54 -11.46
CA ILE A 597 -23.86 17.66 -12.22
C ILE A 597 -24.98 18.47 -12.87
N GLN A 598 -26.01 17.83 -13.43
CA GLN A 598 -27.13 18.50 -14.09
C GLN A 598 -27.83 19.53 -13.19
N ASP A 599 -27.93 19.26 -11.89
CA ASP A 599 -28.57 20.13 -10.90
C ASP A 599 -27.71 21.35 -10.51
N ILE A 600 -26.40 21.30 -10.74
CA ILE A 600 -25.41 22.30 -10.31
C ILE A 600 -24.87 23.12 -11.49
N LEU A 601 -25.20 22.73 -12.74
CA LEU A 601 -24.72 23.41 -13.94
C LEU A 601 -25.04 24.92 -13.95
N PRO A 602 -24.05 25.78 -14.27
CA PRO A 602 -24.27 27.21 -14.49
C PRO A 602 -25.29 27.49 -15.60
N ALA A 603 -26.04 28.58 -15.45
CA ALA A 603 -27.14 28.93 -16.38
C ALA A 603 -26.67 29.29 -17.80
N ASP A 604 -25.40 29.61 -17.98
CA ASP A 604 -24.75 29.94 -19.25
C ASP A 604 -24.31 28.70 -20.05
N ILE A 605 -24.33 27.51 -19.45
CA ILE A 605 -23.85 26.27 -20.05
C ILE A 605 -25.03 25.38 -20.44
N THR A 606 -25.11 25.04 -21.72
CA THR A 606 -26.17 24.17 -22.25
C THR A 606 -25.60 22.84 -22.74
N PRO A 607 -25.83 21.73 -22.04
CA PRO A 607 -25.39 20.41 -22.50
C PRO A 607 -26.18 19.93 -23.71
N LEU A 608 -25.60 18.98 -24.46
CA LEU A 608 -26.24 18.32 -25.60
C LEU A 608 -27.55 17.64 -25.16
N GLY A 609 -28.65 17.81 -25.90
CA GLY A 609 -29.95 17.26 -25.50
C GLY A 609 -30.52 17.85 -24.20
N LYS A 610 -29.98 18.99 -23.72
CA LYS A 610 -30.25 19.55 -22.38
C LYS A 610 -30.00 18.54 -21.25
N SER A 611 -29.09 17.60 -21.46
CA SER A 611 -28.77 16.53 -20.52
C SER A 611 -27.28 16.29 -20.38
N ALA A 612 -26.75 16.47 -19.17
CA ALA A 612 -25.38 16.13 -18.80
C ALA A 612 -25.04 14.66 -19.08
N LEU A 613 -26.02 13.75 -18.94
CA LEU A 613 -25.83 12.33 -19.22
C LEU A 613 -25.56 12.08 -20.71
N LEU A 614 -26.33 12.72 -21.59
CA LEU A 614 -26.13 12.58 -23.03
C LEU A 614 -24.77 13.16 -23.44
N GLN A 615 -24.41 14.32 -22.89
CA GLN A 615 -23.10 14.94 -23.11
C GLN A 615 -21.95 13.98 -22.75
N ILE A 616 -21.99 13.34 -21.57
CA ILE A 616 -20.97 12.38 -21.12
C ILE A 616 -20.87 11.18 -22.08
N LEU A 617 -21.99 10.56 -22.43
CA LEU A 617 -22.01 9.37 -23.29
C LEU A 617 -21.50 9.70 -24.71
N VAL A 618 -21.91 10.84 -25.26
CA VAL A 618 -21.49 11.28 -26.60
C VAL A 618 -20.03 11.72 -26.60
N SER A 619 -19.53 12.44 -25.59
CA SER A 619 -18.10 12.76 -25.47
C SER A 619 -17.22 11.50 -25.36
N ALA A 620 -17.70 10.48 -24.65
CA ALA A 620 -16.98 9.21 -24.52
C ALA A 620 -16.92 8.47 -25.87
N LEU A 621 -18.05 8.39 -26.58
CA LEU A 621 -18.12 7.78 -27.90
C LEU A 621 -17.31 8.56 -28.95
N TYR A 622 -17.35 9.89 -28.91
CA TYR A 622 -16.56 10.76 -29.77
C TYR A 622 -15.06 10.46 -29.59
N LYS A 623 -14.59 10.36 -28.34
CA LYS A 623 -13.20 10.00 -28.02
C LYS A 623 -12.81 8.64 -28.63
N GLU A 624 -13.67 7.64 -28.52
CA GLU A 624 -13.39 6.28 -29.05
C GLU A 624 -13.39 6.24 -30.59
N LEU A 625 -14.29 6.96 -31.25
CA LEU A 625 -14.34 7.06 -32.71
C LEU A 625 -13.11 7.78 -33.28
N VAL A 626 -12.66 8.86 -32.62
CA VAL A 626 -11.42 9.55 -33.00
C VAL A 626 -10.22 8.60 -32.84
N TYR A 627 -10.17 7.83 -31.75
CA TYR A 627 -9.12 6.84 -31.56
C TYR A 627 -9.06 5.80 -32.70
N LYS A 628 -10.19 5.20 -33.06
CA LYS A 628 -10.24 4.25 -34.20
C LYS A 628 -9.89 4.89 -35.53
N SER A 629 -10.10 6.20 -35.70
CA SER A 629 -9.68 6.91 -36.91
C SER A 629 -8.16 7.09 -37.03
N GLU A 630 -7.41 6.94 -35.92
CA GLU A 630 -5.97 7.19 -35.85
C GLU A 630 -5.09 5.93 -35.78
N GLU A 631 -5.65 4.74 -35.50
CA GLU A 631 -4.92 3.47 -35.28
C GLU A 631 -3.92 3.06 -36.39
N ASN A 632 -4.06 3.59 -37.62
CA ASN A 632 -3.20 3.24 -38.77
C ASN A 632 -2.22 4.34 -39.23
N LYS A 633 -2.11 5.49 -38.55
CA LYS A 633 -1.09 6.50 -38.87
C LYS A 633 0.28 6.12 -38.29
N LYS A 634 0.89 5.04 -38.79
CA LYS A 634 2.33 4.80 -38.55
C LYS A 634 3.16 5.89 -39.24
N SER A 635 4.15 6.39 -38.50
CA SER A 635 5.09 7.46 -38.83
C SER A 635 5.50 7.52 -40.31
N VAL A 636 5.16 8.62 -40.98
CA VAL A 636 5.85 9.01 -42.21
C VAL A 636 7.23 9.53 -41.78
N THR A 637 8.27 8.73 -42.00
CA THR A 637 9.64 9.21 -41.97
C THR A 637 9.83 10.22 -43.08
N PHE A 638 10.19 11.46 -42.72
CA PHE A 638 10.66 12.45 -43.68
C PHE A 638 11.97 11.95 -44.28
N ALA A 639 11.92 11.49 -45.54
CA ALA A 639 13.12 11.36 -46.35
C ALA A 639 13.45 12.75 -46.92
N GLU A 640 14.56 13.31 -46.44
CA GLU A 640 15.16 14.53 -47.01
C GLU A 640 15.49 14.34 -48.49
N GLU A 641 15.37 15.47 -49.19
CA GLU A 641 15.40 15.67 -50.63
C GLU A 641 16.66 15.11 -51.33
N SER A 642 16.47 14.43 -52.46
CA SER A 642 17.27 14.72 -53.64
C SER A 642 16.49 14.51 -54.94
N LYS A 643 16.37 15.63 -55.64
CA LYS A 643 15.95 15.93 -57.02
C LYS A 643 16.02 14.76 -58.01
N ASP A 644 14.93 14.54 -58.74
CA ASP A 644 14.91 14.80 -60.18
C ASP A 644 13.49 14.79 -60.78
N GLU A 645 13.37 15.56 -61.85
CA GLU A 645 12.17 16.15 -62.44
C GLU A 645 11.32 15.16 -63.26
N GLY A 646 10.00 15.43 -63.31
CA GLY A 646 9.19 15.19 -64.50
C GLY A 646 8.04 14.20 -64.39
N ALA A 647 6.89 14.63 -63.88
CA ALA A 647 5.58 14.47 -64.54
C ALA A 647 4.45 15.06 -63.67
N SER A 648 3.79 16.05 -64.24
CA SER A 648 2.62 16.76 -63.75
C SER A 648 1.40 15.87 -63.55
N VAL A 649 0.86 15.79 -62.33
CA VAL A 649 -0.59 15.77 -62.09
C VAL A 649 -0.88 16.54 -60.81
N SER A 650 -1.25 17.80 -60.98
CA SER A 650 -1.95 18.60 -59.98
C SER A 650 -3.30 17.95 -59.64
N LYS A 651 -3.44 17.40 -58.44
CA LYS A 651 -4.74 17.26 -57.79
C LYS A 651 -4.76 18.16 -56.56
N SER A 652 -5.26 19.37 -56.79
CA SER A 652 -5.86 20.23 -55.79
C SER A 652 -6.81 19.41 -54.91
N LEU A 653 -6.51 19.33 -53.62
CA LEU A 653 -7.50 19.01 -52.60
C LEU A 653 -8.46 20.19 -52.53
N GLU A 654 -9.51 20.12 -53.34
CA GLU A 654 -10.66 21.02 -53.22
C GLU A 654 -11.35 20.74 -51.88
N HIS A 655 -11.32 21.74 -51.00
CA HIS A 655 -12.36 21.95 -50.00
C HIS A 655 -13.71 22.00 -50.71
N LYS A 656 -14.46 20.90 -50.68
CA LYS A 656 -15.89 20.91 -50.98
C LYS A 656 -16.66 21.05 -49.67
N ASN A 657 -16.95 22.29 -49.32
CA ASN A 657 -18.10 22.63 -48.50
C ASN A 657 -19.37 22.21 -49.26
N SER A 658 -19.93 21.05 -48.92
CA SER A 658 -21.30 20.68 -49.30
C SER A 658 -21.83 19.64 -48.31
N VAL A 659 -22.74 20.11 -47.46
CA VAL A 659 -23.66 19.29 -46.67
C VAL A 659 -24.45 18.37 -47.61
N CYS A 660 -24.73 17.14 -47.18
CA CYS A 660 -25.50 16.08 -47.87
C CYS A 660 -24.76 15.27 -48.95
N SER A 661 -23.89 14.35 -48.53
CA SER A 661 -23.97 12.90 -48.80
C SER A 661 -22.58 12.27 -48.68
N PHE A 662 -22.21 11.87 -47.46
CA PHE A 662 -21.04 11.00 -47.28
C PHE A 662 -21.40 9.61 -47.81
N ASP A 663 -20.62 9.09 -48.76
CA ASP A 663 -20.77 7.72 -49.27
C ASP A 663 -19.88 6.76 -48.45
N GLY A 664 -20.51 6.10 -47.48
CA GLY A 664 -19.83 5.15 -46.60
C GLY A 664 -19.41 3.84 -47.28
N THR A 665 -19.96 3.52 -48.45
CA THR A 665 -19.81 2.19 -49.07
C THR A 665 -18.40 1.92 -49.63
N ASN A 666 -17.64 2.96 -49.96
CA ASN A 666 -16.28 2.88 -50.50
C ASN A 666 -15.22 3.52 -49.59
N SER A 667 -15.61 3.92 -48.37
CA SER A 667 -14.74 4.62 -47.43
C SER A 667 -14.06 3.64 -46.47
N SER A 668 -12.83 3.94 -46.06
CA SER A 668 -12.13 3.12 -45.06
C SER A 668 -12.83 3.21 -43.69
N PRO A 669 -12.75 2.18 -42.82
CA PRO A 669 -13.38 2.22 -41.50
C PRO A 669 -12.92 3.42 -40.66
N GLU A 670 -11.68 3.89 -40.84
CA GLU A 670 -11.12 5.07 -40.17
C GLU A 670 -11.77 6.37 -40.65
N ALA A 671 -11.99 6.52 -41.97
CA ALA A 671 -12.67 7.68 -42.54
C ALA A 671 -14.15 7.73 -42.14
N ILE A 672 -14.79 6.57 -42.02
CA ILE A 672 -16.16 6.44 -41.53
C ILE A 672 -16.22 6.81 -40.05
N ALA A 673 -15.26 6.35 -39.24
CA ALA A 673 -15.20 6.69 -37.82
C ALA A 673 -15.10 8.21 -37.60
N LEU A 674 -14.30 8.92 -38.40
CA LEU A 674 -14.18 10.38 -38.35
C LEU A 674 -15.45 11.09 -38.85
N ALA A 675 -16.05 10.62 -39.94
CA ALA A 675 -17.30 11.21 -40.44
C ALA A 675 -18.48 11.03 -39.47
N VAL A 676 -18.52 9.88 -38.77
CA VAL A 676 -19.49 9.61 -37.70
C VAL A 676 -19.21 10.47 -36.47
N SER A 677 -17.94 10.68 -36.09
CA SER A 677 -17.59 11.54 -34.94
C SER A 677 -17.98 13.00 -35.16
N GLU A 678 -17.82 13.54 -36.38
CA GLU A 678 -18.31 14.87 -36.73
C GLU A 678 -19.84 14.96 -36.68
N ALA A 679 -20.55 13.94 -37.15
CA ALA A 679 -22.01 13.88 -37.11
C ALA A 679 -22.55 13.82 -35.66
N LEU A 680 -21.85 13.17 -34.73
CA LEU A 680 -22.23 13.09 -33.31
C LEU A 680 -22.30 14.45 -32.63
N CYS A 681 -21.44 15.39 -32.99
CA CYS A 681 -21.46 16.75 -32.46
C CYS A 681 -22.77 17.49 -32.77
N SER A 682 -23.54 17.01 -33.77
CA SER A 682 -24.79 17.62 -34.25
C SER A 682 -26.02 16.74 -34.00
N ILE A 683 -25.94 15.76 -33.09
CA ILE A 683 -27.01 14.76 -32.88
C ILE A 683 -28.35 15.38 -32.42
N ASP A 684 -28.30 16.52 -31.74
CA ASP A 684 -29.47 17.24 -31.24
C ASP A 684 -29.75 18.54 -32.04
N GLU A 685 -29.12 18.72 -33.20
CA GLU A 685 -29.39 19.88 -34.05
C GLU A 685 -30.76 19.76 -34.75
N ASP A 686 -31.58 20.80 -34.59
CA ASP A 686 -32.94 20.93 -35.12
C ASP A 686 -33.96 19.92 -34.57
N ASP A 687 -33.80 19.46 -33.33
CA ASP A 687 -34.74 18.54 -32.65
C ASP A 687 -34.96 17.20 -33.41
N LYS A 688 -33.97 16.76 -34.20
CA LYS A 688 -34.07 15.59 -35.09
C LYS A 688 -34.24 14.26 -34.36
N HIS A 689 -33.63 14.12 -33.19
CA HIS A 689 -33.58 12.87 -32.41
C HIS A 689 -34.17 13.01 -31.00
N THR A 690 -34.93 14.09 -30.72
CA THR A 690 -35.39 14.45 -29.37
C THR A 690 -36.22 13.35 -28.70
N GLY A 691 -37.09 12.65 -29.44
CA GLY A 691 -37.91 11.57 -28.88
C GLY A 691 -37.10 10.37 -28.40
N GLU A 692 -36.07 9.98 -29.15
CA GLU A 692 -35.17 8.86 -28.81
C GLU A 692 -34.28 9.24 -27.60
N ILE A 693 -33.86 10.51 -27.53
CA ILE A 693 -33.13 11.07 -26.38
C ILE A 693 -34.00 11.07 -25.12
N GLU A 694 -35.25 11.53 -25.20
CA GLU A 694 -36.17 11.54 -24.05
C GLU A 694 -36.45 10.13 -23.50
N GLU A 695 -36.57 9.14 -24.40
CA GLU A 695 -36.76 7.73 -24.02
C GLU A 695 -35.54 7.17 -23.27
N LEU A 696 -34.33 7.41 -23.78
CA LEU A 696 -33.07 7.04 -23.12
C LEU A 696 -32.97 7.66 -21.72
N LEU A 697 -33.28 8.97 -21.58
CA LEU A 697 -33.21 9.66 -20.29
C LEU A 697 -34.26 9.16 -19.30
N LYS A 698 -35.44 8.75 -19.78
CA LYS A 698 -36.47 8.16 -18.94
C LYS A 698 -36.03 6.79 -18.41
N GLN A 699 -35.50 5.92 -19.28
CA GLN A 699 -34.94 4.63 -18.89
C GLN A 699 -33.82 4.81 -17.85
N ALA A 700 -32.95 5.80 -18.04
CA ALA A 700 -31.87 6.10 -17.11
C ALA A 700 -32.36 6.50 -15.71
N LYS A 701 -33.40 7.34 -15.63
CA LYS A 701 -34.00 7.76 -14.35
C LYS A 701 -34.68 6.61 -13.62
N GLU A 702 -35.47 5.81 -14.34
CA GLU A 702 -36.16 4.64 -13.76
C GLU A 702 -35.17 3.61 -13.20
N ALA A 703 -34.03 3.40 -13.88
CA ALA A 703 -32.97 2.52 -13.40
C ALA A 703 -32.28 3.04 -12.11
N LEU A 704 -32.11 4.37 -12.00
CA LEU A 704 -31.46 4.99 -10.84
C LEU A 704 -32.33 4.92 -9.58
N GLU A 705 -33.64 5.17 -9.70
CA GLU A 705 -34.60 5.14 -8.59
C GLU A 705 -34.72 3.75 -7.95
N TYR A 706 -34.45 2.68 -8.71
CA TYR A 706 -34.42 1.31 -8.20
C TYR A 706 -33.19 1.03 -7.31
N ASN A 707 -32.05 1.66 -7.59
CA ASN A 707 -30.75 1.38 -6.96
C ASN A 707 -30.43 2.29 -5.74
N ASP A 708 -31.17 3.39 -5.53
CA ASP A 708 -30.81 4.43 -4.55
C ASP A 708 -31.11 4.10 -3.07
N SER A 709 -31.56 2.88 -2.77
CA SER A 709 -32.11 2.56 -1.44
C SER A 709 -31.11 2.15 -0.34
N GLN A 710 -29.81 1.91 -0.60
CA GLN A 710 -28.92 1.30 0.41
C GLN A 710 -27.39 1.57 0.30
N SER A 711 -26.93 2.81 0.08
CA SER A 711 -25.47 3.09 0.16
C SER A 711 -25.08 4.00 1.32
N GLU A 712 -24.47 3.41 2.36
CA GLU A 712 -23.85 4.12 3.48
C GLU A 712 -22.48 4.76 3.15
N GLY A 713 -22.06 4.74 1.87
CA GLY A 713 -20.88 5.46 1.38
C GLY A 713 -19.58 5.21 2.17
N CYS A 714 -18.87 6.29 2.50
CA CYS A 714 -17.65 6.30 3.32
C CYS A 714 -17.81 5.57 4.66
N LYS A 715 -18.96 5.69 5.33
CA LYS A 715 -19.19 5.07 6.65
C LYS A 715 -19.19 3.55 6.57
N ARG A 716 -19.69 2.98 5.47
CA ARG A 716 -19.66 1.54 5.20
C ARG A 716 -18.24 1.00 5.09
N VAL A 717 -17.36 1.79 4.47
CA VAL A 717 -15.94 1.48 4.26
C VAL A 717 -15.18 1.62 5.57
N GLU A 718 -15.41 2.69 6.33
CA GLU A 718 -14.71 2.93 7.60
C GLU A 718 -15.00 1.85 8.66
N GLN A 719 -16.25 1.36 8.71
CA GLN A 719 -16.71 0.44 9.77
C GLN A 719 -16.48 -1.04 9.47
N SER A 720 -16.34 -1.45 8.20
CA SER A 720 -16.29 -2.87 7.81
C SER A 720 -15.11 -3.20 6.91
N LEU A 721 -14.13 -3.91 7.47
CA LEU A 721 -12.97 -4.41 6.71
C LEU A 721 -13.39 -5.33 5.55
N GLN A 722 -14.39 -6.19 5.78
CA GLN A 722 -14.90 -7.09 4.74
C GLN A 722 -15.46 -6.30 3.55
N MET A 723 -16.12 -5.18 3.82
CA MET A 723 -16.61 -4.33 2.74
C MET A 723 -15.47 -3.68 1.97
N CYS A 724 -14.43 -3.19 2.66
CA CYS A 724 -13.23 -2.69 1.99
C CYS A 724 -12.62 -3.73 1.05
N GLU A 725 -12.50 -4.99 1.50
CA GLU A 725 -11.94 -6.07 0.69
C GLU A 725 -12.78 -6.35 -0.57
N VAL A 726 -14.10 -6.31 -0.47
CA VAL A 726 -15.01 -6.50 -1.63
C VAL A 726 -14.86 -5.35 -2.63
N LEU A 727 -14.94 -4.09 -2.18
CA LEU A 727 -14.83 -2.93 -3.07
C LEU A 727 -13.46 -2.84 -3.74
N VAL A 728 -12.40 -3.16 -3.00
CA VAL A 728 -11.05 -3.25 -3.56
C VAL A 728 -10.97 -4.37 -4.59
N SER A 729 -11.60 -5.52 -4.35
CA SER A 729 -11.65 -6.60 -5.33
C SER A 729 -12.27 -6.10 -6.63
N ASP A 730 -13.39 -5.38 -6.56
CA ASP A 730 -14.07 -4.81 -7.73
C ASP A 730 -13.18 -3.80 -8.48
N LEU A 731 -12.50 -2.91 -7.76
CA LEU A 731 -11.52 -1.98 -8.34
C LEU A 731 -10.37 -2.71 -9.03
N LEU A 732 -9.85 -3.78 -8.41
CA LEU A 732 -8.72 -4.55 -8.94
C LEU A 732 -9.09 -5.36 -10.20
N MET A 733 -10.36 -5.62 -10.47
CA MET A 733 -10.81 -6.29 -11.70
C MET A 733 -10.54 -5.43 -12.94
N THR A 734 -10.61 -4.10 -12.82
CA THR A 734 -10.40 -3.18 -13.94
C THR A 734 -8.95 -2.71 -14.02
N ALA A 735 -8.42 -2.53 -15.24
CA ALA A 735 -7.07 -2.00 -15.43
C ALA A 735 -6.95 -0.57 -14.88
N GLU A 736 -8.02 0.22 -15.01
CA GLU A 736 -8.07 1.61 -14.51
C GLU A 736 -8.11 1.66 -12.98
N GLY A 737 -8.86 0.79 -12.31
CA GLY A 737 -8.86 0.70 -10.85
C GLY A 737 -7.51 0.25 -10.29
N ARG A 738 -6.83 -0.72 -10.95
CA ARG A 738 -5.45 -1.11 -10.59
C ARG A 738 -4.47 0.06 -10.72
N LYS A 739 -4.57 0.87 -11.79
CA LYS A 739 -3.73 2.07 -11.99
C LYS A 739 -4.06 3.14 -10.94
N SER A 740 -5.33 3.39 -10.69
CA SER A 740 -5.82 4.41 -9.75
C SER A 740 -5.29 4.18 -8.34
N LEU A 741 -5.44 2.98 -7.80
CA LEU A 741 -4.97 2.63 -6.46
C LEU A 741 -3.44 2.81 -6.32
N LYS A 742 -2.67 2.46 -7.36
CA LYS A 742 -1.21 2.59 -7.38
C LYS A 742 -0.76 4.04 -7.40
N ILE A 743 -1.39 4.87 -8.22
CA ILE A 743 -1.07 6.30 -8.33
C ILE A 743 -1.32 6.99 -6.98
N ILE A 744 -2.47 6.73 -6.35
CA ILE A 744 -2.82 7.30 -5.05
C ILE A 744 -1.85 6.83 -3.96
N TYR A 745 -1.60 5.51 -3.87
CA TYR A 745 -0.68 4.95 -2.88
C TYR A 745 0.74 5.52 -3.03
N HIS A 746 1.24 5.61 -4.26
CA HIS A 746 2.57 6.12 -4.54
C HIS A 746 2.69 7.60 -4.16
N PHE A 747 1.70 8.42 -4.53
CA PHE A 747 1.66 9.83 -4.16
C PHE A 747 1.65 10.01 -2.63
N LEU A 748 0.81 9.25 -1.93
CA LEU A 748 0.76 9.25 -0.46
C LEU A 748 2.08 8.80 0.17
N SER A 749 2.71 7.76 -0.37
CA SER A 749 3.98 7.24 0.16
C SER A 749 5.12 8.26 0.07
N CYS A 750 5.14 9.07 -1.00
CA CYS A 750 6.19 10.07 -1.21
C CYS A 750 5.91 11.41 -0.50
N ASN A 751 4.65 11.71 -0.16
CA ASN A 751 4.22 13.02 0.33
C ASN A 751 3.40 12.93 1.65
N SER A 752 3.58 11.85 2.42
CA SER A 752 2.84 11.62 3.67
C SER A 752 3.06 12.70 4.72
N GLU A 753 4.29 13.24 4.80
CA GLU A 753 4.62 14.28 5.78
C GLU A 753 3.82 15.57 5.57
N TRP A 754 3.55 15.94 4.30
CA TRP A 754 2.67 17.07 3.98
C TRP A 754 1.26 16.86 4.51
N LEU A 755 0.73 15.64 4.37
CA LEU A 755 -0.60 15.31 4.88
C LEU A 755 -0.63 15.33 6.42
N LEU A 756 0.42 14.83 7.09
CA LEU A 756 0.55 14.92 8.55
C LEU A 756 0.65 16.37 9.04
N GLN A 757 1.28 17.27 8.26
CA GLN A 757 1.31 18.71 8.55
C GLN A 757 -0.09 19.33 8.44
N ARG A 758 -0.84 18.99 7.39
CA ARG A 758 -2.24 19.43 7.22
C ARG A 758 -3.15 18.95 8.35
N LEU A 759 -2.87 17.78 8.90
CA LEU A 759 -3.58 17.23 10.06
C LEU A 759 -3.10 17.81 11.42
N ASN A 760 -2.08 18.67 11.43
CA ASN A 760 -1.44 19.22 12.65
C ASN A 760 -0.86 18.13 13.57
N VAL A 761 -0.28 17.09 12.98
CA VAL A 761 0.25 15.90 13.68
C VAL A 761 1.69 15.56 13.27
N SER A 762 2.26 16.32 12.32
CA SER A 762 3.63 16.16 11.86
C SER A 762 4.67 16.41 12.95
N GLU A 763 5.77 15.66 12.86
CA GLU A 763 6.94 15.82 13.72
C GLU A 763 7.87 16.95 13.23
N GLU A 764 7.88 17.25 11.93
CA GLU A 764 8.68 18.32 11.34
C GLU A 764 7.89 19.63 11.25
N GLU A 765 8.44 20.70 11.82
CA GLU A 765 7.87 22.05 11.71
C GLU A 765 8.15 22.71 10.34
N THR A 766 9.06 22.14 9.54
CA THR A 766 9.45 22.70 8.24
C THR A 766 8.39 22.42 7.18
N HIS A 767 7.85 23.47 6.55
CA HIS A 767 6.84 23.34 5.50
C HIS A 767 7.26 22.38 4.39
N PHE A 768 6.48 21.33 4.17
CA PHE A 768 6.72 20.32 3.15
C PHE A 768 5.89 20.61 1.90
N GLU A 769 6.54 20.65 0.73
CA GLU A 769 5.83 20.72 -0.54
C GLU A 769 5.50 19.32 -1.06
N PRO A 770 4.23 19.02 -1.43
CA PRO A 770 3.81 17.70 -1.89
C PRO A 770 4.16 17.48 -3.36
N ASN A 771 5.45 17.55 -3.69
CA ASN A 771 5.94 17.54 -5.06
C ASN A 771 6.91 16.39 -5.33
N ARG A 772 6.93 15.32 -4.53
CA ARG A 772 7.92 14.24 -4.65
C ARG A 772 7.34 12.98 -5.30
N LEU A 773 8.16 12.35 -6.14
CA LEU A 773 7.89 11.07 -6.82
C LEU A 773 8.85 9.94 -6.41
N THR A 774 9.84 10.25 -5.57
CA THR A 774 10.78 9.25 -5.05
C THR A 774 10.70 9.21 -3.54
N LEU A 775 10.65 7.99 -3.00
CA LEU A 775 10.73 7.78 -1.56
C LEU A 775 12.14 8.21 -1.10
N LEU A 776 12.21 9.08 -0.10
CA LEU A 776 13.49 9.41 0.51
C LEU A 776 13.99 8.20 1.28
N SER A 777 15.07 7.59 0.80
CA SER A 777 15.85 6.66 1.61
C SER A 777 16.73 7.48 2.56
N ASN A 778 16.59 7.21 3.86
CA ASN A 778 17.49 7.76 4.84
C ASN A 778 18.88 7.17 4.64
N LYS A 779 19.90 8.03 4.58
CA LYS A 779 21.29 7.56 4.53
C LYS A 779 21.58 6.72 5.77
N LEU A 780 22.40 5.68 5.64
CA LEU A 780 22.78 4.80 6.75
C LEU A 780 23.22 5.59 8.00
N LEU A 781 24.03 6.63 7.82
CA LEU A 781 24.48 7.50 8.92
C LEU A 781 23.31 8.19 9.64
N HIS A 782 22.26 8.60 8.91
CA HIS A 782 21.06 9.16 9.51
C HIS A 782 20.35 8.10 10.35
N THR A 783 20.08 6.93 9.77
CA THR A 783 19.41 5.80 10.46
C THR A 783 20.16 5.37 11.72
N MET A 784 21.49 5.42 11.74
CA MET A 784 22.29 5.06 12.91
C MET A 784 22.13 6.02 14.09
N PHE A 785 21.87 7.30 13.85
CA PHE A 785 21.86 8.33 14.90
C PHE A 785 20.47 8.95 15.15
N HIS A 786 19.46 8.57 14.35
CA HIS A 786 18.11 9.09 14.44
C HIS A 786 17.06 7.98 14.48
N VAL A 787 15.99 8.24 15.24
CA VAL A 787 14.73 7.50 15.24
C VAL A 787 13.67 8.39 14.61
N GLY A 788 13.32 8.12 13.35
CA GLY A 788 12.56 9.09 12.56
C GLY A 788 13.36 10.39 12.44
N TYR A 789 12.80 11.50 12.91
CA TYR A 789 13.45 12.81 12.93
C TYR A 789 14.23 13.10 14.23
N ARG A 790 14.16 12.21 15.23
CA ARG A 790 14.74 12.44 16.57
C ARG A 790 16.13 11.90 16.71
N GLN A 791 17.03 12.68 17.29
CA GLN A 791 18.37 12.24 17.64
C GLN A 791 18.38 11.36 18.91
N PHE A 792 19.25 10.34 18.95
CA PHE A 792 19.38 9.45 20.12
C PHE A 792 19.81 10.19 21.41
N ASP A 793 20.52 11.31 21.31
CA ASP A 793 21.03 12.09 22.44
C ASP A 793 20.08 13.22 22.88
N GLN A 794 18.89 13.33 22.29
CA GLN A 794 17.96 14.44 22.55
C GLN A 794 17.55 14.60 24.03
N LEU A 795 17.48 13.51 24.79
CA LEU A 795 17.16 13.54 26.22
C LEU A 795 18.35 14.03 27.05
N LEU A 796 19.59 13.69 26.63
CA LEU A 796 20.83 14.13 27.29
C LEU A 796 21.12 15.60 27.04
N THR A 797 20.92 16.04 25.80
CA THR A 797 21.11 17.43 25.37
C THR A 797 20.00 18.36 25.86
N GLY A 798 18.90 17.81 26.40
CA GLY A 798 17.75 18.57 26.87
C GLY A 798 16.87 19.14 25.75
N LYS A 799 17.14 18.81 24.48
CA LYS A 799 16.32 19.17 23.31
C LYS A 799 14.90 18.61 23.42
N TRP A 800 14.76 17.42 24.00
CA TRP A 800 13.48 16.81 24.27
C TRP A 800 13.27 16.62 25.77
N GLN A 801 12.15 17.14 26.28
CA GLN A 801 11.74 16.97 27.67
C GLN A 801 10.32 16.40 27.69
N PRO A 802 10.16 15.09 27.95
CA PRO A 802 8.86 14.49 28.11
C PRO A 802 8.08 15.16 29.25
N ASN A 803 6.77 15.31 29.10
CA ASN A 803 5.92 15.85 30.17
C ASN A 803 5.69 14.77 31.25
N TRP A 804 6.71 14.57 32.07
CA TRP A 804 6.74 13.60 33.17
C TRP A 804 5.54 13.72 34.11
N ASN A 805 5.08 14.95 34.37
CA ASN A 805 3.95 15.20 35.25
C ASN A 805 2.65 14.58 34.71
N ASN A 806 2.39 14.74 33.42
CA ASN A 806 1.19 14.19 32.79
C ASN A 806 1.16 12.66 32.87
N PHE A 807 2.30 11.99 32.79
CA PHE A 807 2.34 10.52 32.84
C PHE A 807 1.94 9.96 34.21
N PHE A 808 2.23 10.65 35.31
CA PHE A 808 1.76 10.22 36.65
C PHE A 808 0.24 10.39 36.86
N HIS A 809 -0.43 11.14 35.97
CA HIS A 809 -1.88 11.30 35.92
C HIS A 809 -2.55 10.30 34.96
N ILE A 810 -1.89 9.19 34.64
CA ILE A 810 -2.45 8.13 33.80
C ILE A 810 -2.72 6.91 34.69
N PRO A 811 -3.91 6.29 34.62
CA PRO A 811 -4.20 5.06 35.36
C PRO A 811 -3.40 3.88 34.82
N MET A 812 -2.54 3.28 35.65
CA MET A 812 -1.62 2.21 35.23
C MET A 812 -1.90 0.86 35.89
N GLY A 813 -2.68 0.82 36.98
CA GLY A 813 -2.96 -0.38 37.75
C GLY A 813 -1.75 -0.95 38.48
N LEU A 814 -0.80 -0.10 38.87
CA LEU A 814 0.37 -0.54 39.65
C LEU A 814 -0.02 -0.84 41.10
N SER A 815 0.70 -1.74 41.76
CA SER A 815 0.61 -1.94 43.21
C SER A 815 1.73 -1.17 43.92
N VAL A 816 1.54 -0.86 45.20
CA VAL A 816 2.54 -0.18 46.04
C VAL A 816 3.85 -0.96 46.08
N ASP A 817 3.78 -2.28 46.28
CA ASP A 817 4.96 -3.18 46.26
C ASP A 817 5.74 -3.08 44.95
N ARG A 818 5.02 -3.01 43.82
CA ARG A 818 5.65 -2.94 42.51
C ARG A 818 6.34 -1.61 42.25
N VAL A 819 5.73 -0.52 42.72
CA VAL A 819 6.35 0.82 42.68
C VAL A 819 7.58 0.85 43.58
N TRP A 820 7.49 0.31 44.79
CA TRP A 820 8.61 0.22 45.73
C TRP A 820 9.78 -0.58 45.14
N ASN A 821 9.52 -1.75 44.56
CA ASN A 821 10.55 -2.60 43.95
C ASN A 821 11.34 -1.89 42.83
N GLN A 822 10.73 -0.93 42.14
CA GLN A 822 11.44 -0.12 41.13
C GLN A 822 12.19 1.04 41.75
N ILE A 823 11.55 1.80 42.65
CA ILE A 823 12.16 2.96 43.29
C ILE A 823 13.36 2.57 44.15
N SER A 824 13.31 1.42 44.84
CA SER A 824 14.43 0.94 45.67
C SER A 824 15.68 0.58 44.87
N MET A 825 15.59 0.43 43.55
CA MET A 825 16.72 0.14 42.66
C MET A 825 17.37 1.40 42.09
N ARG A 826 16.88 2.58 42.48
CA ARG A 826 17.49 3.85 42.13
C ARG A 826 18.79 4.07 42.91
N TRP A 827 19.74 4.75 42.29
CA TRP A 827 21.03 5.04 42.91
C TRP A 827 20.90 5.86 44.20
N GLU A 828 19.90 6.74 44.30
CA GLU A 828 19.65 7.55 45.52
C GLU A 828 19.24 6.69 46.73
N PHE A 829 18.79 5.45 46.51
CA PHE A 829 18.33 4.53 47.57
C PHE A 829 19.39 3.49 47.94
N ASN A 830 20.53 3.44 47.24
CA ASN A 830 21.60 2.46 47.47
C ASN A 830 22.43 2.78 48.73
N ASP A 831 22.57 4.06 49.10
CA ASP A 831 23.37 4.48 50.27
C ASP A 831 22.50 4.57 51.53
N ALA A 832 22.67 3.61 52.44
CA ALA A 832 21.94 3.56 53.71
C ALA A 832 22.25 4.74 54.65
N ASN A 833 23.37 5.45 54.43
CA ASN A 833 23.82 6.54 55.29
C ASN A 833 23.58 7.94 54.67
N PHE A 834 23.05 8.01 53.44
CA PHE A 834 22.79 9.25 52.70
C PHE A 834 24.00 10.21 52.61
N LEU A 835 25.23 9.68 52.66
CA LEU A 835 26.45 10.49 52.77
C LEU A 835 26.73 11.27 51.49
N ASN A 836 26.32 10.71 50.35
CA ASN A 836 26.52 11.29 49.02
C ASN A 836 25.34 12.15 48.53
N LEU A 837 24.25 12.26 49.31
CA LEU A 837 23.05 13.01 48.92
C LEU A 837 23.03 14.42 49.51
N SER A 838 22.38 15.36 48.81
CA SER A 838 22.05 16.65 49.38
C SER A 838 21.07 16.49 50.55
N SER A 839 21.08 17.41 51.51
CA SER A 839 20.13 17.39 52.64
C SER A 839 18.66 17.43 52.20
N HIS A 840 18.39 18.03 51.04
CA HIS A 840 17.07 18.05 50.42
C HIS A 840 16.68 16.67 49.87
N ASP A 841 17.58 16.01 49.15
CA ASP A 841 17.30 14.74 48.49
C ASP A 841 17.23 13.59 49.49
N ALA A 842 18.10 13.59 50.51
CA ALA A 842 18.02 12.65 51.63
C ALA A 842 16.65 12.70 52.34
N LYS A 843 16.09 13.90 52.48
CA LYS A 843 14.74 14.07 53.04
C LYS A 843 13.65 13.53 52.11
N ILE A 844 13.78 13.74 50.80
CA ILE A 844 12.85 13.16 49.82
C ILE A 844 12.87 11.64 49.88
N VAL A 845 14.06 11.04 49.88
CA VAL A 845 14.23 9.57 49.94
C VAL A 845 13.61 9.01 51.22
N LEU A 846 13.80 9.66 52.37
CA LEU A 846 13.20 9.25 53.64
C LEU A 846 11.66 9.38 53.63
N ASP A 847 11.14 10.49 53.12
CA ASP A 847 9.69 10.70 52.95
C ASP A 847 9.08 9.63 52.03
N LEU A 848 9.70 9.34 50.87
CA LEU A 848 9.23 8.30 49.94
C LEU A 848 9.28 6.90 50.57
N THR A 849 10.37 6.58 51.27
CA THR A 849 10.56 5.29 51.94
C THR A 849 9.53 5.06 53.03
N THR A 850 9.22 6.09 53.82
CA THR A 850 8.20 5.99 54.87
C THR A 850 6.81 5.78 54.29
N VAL A 851 6.44 6.55 53.26
CA VAL A 851 5.10 6.46 52.64
C VAL A 851 4.87 5.12 51.94
N LEU A 852 5.86 4.63 51.19
CA LEU A 852 5.71 3.40 50.39
C LEU A 852 5.87 2.10 51.18
N LYS A 853 6.54 2.13 52.35
CA LYS A 853 6.64 0.94 53.24
C LYS A 853 5.51 0.87 54.28
N GLN A 854 4.80 1.98 54.51
CA GLN A 854 3.68 2.05 55.45
C GLN A 854 2.31 1.84 54.80
N ALA A 855 2.22 2.05 53.49
CA ALA A 855 1.06 1.74 52.64
C ALA A 855 1.13 0.30 52.15
#